data_AF-A0A554INS4-F1
#
_entry.id   AF-A0A554INS4-F1
#
_cell.length_a   1.000
_cell.length_b   1.000
_cell.length_c   1.000
_cell.angle_alpha   90.00
_cell.angle_beta   90.00
_cell.angle_gamma   90.00
#
_symmetry.space_group_name_H-M   'P 1'
#
loop_
_entity.id
_entity.type
_entity.pdbx_description
1 polymer ?
#
loop_
_entity_poly.entity_id
_entity_poly.type
_entity_poly.pdbx_seq_one_letter_code
_entity_poly.pdbx_strand_id
1 'polypeptide(L)'
;MNLRIDVSAAIAGLLFSLIPAPAALAGPLPACGTPKVSWMLINDGRPQRSMVTKLTVKFDRPVVMDPDAIKIGNRPGFHNDVPLPVLTVAPAGPQTFTVTFGGPGIVGGSIRDGVFDLTIFAKAVRDLCGNPMAADFKQTFHRIFGDQDADLDVDALDLFYFWQAYRQINYVPWFDFDSDGRIDYRDHDRIRERLRKVMFFFGVVKTDGKDAAAPGETLTYSVTLENMRPASLAATITDEVPAGTTFVSASDGGVFDGSAVRWQSLALPPRGQTRTITLVVRVRDDATEGTVITNTAKSEYATIYGTDTTTVKAPQKLSTLTVTQIAMPPTGTVVKNQKNVNLLRFGVFASDADLLFTGASFIARTGSLVNAGKYNLWVDEDFNGIVDTLLQQNAPVRNNAITFDSLAGGGYVIPKGRPKPIIFEVHADIAPSTTAPAQLQLAFHTSSPSYIGAETLDGAPLMNIQTDGSCPSGPCRIFVTTDTATLYQIADQGNLYVTEDTTITLLPRQFLGGTLGDEILRLNFRGEHEAIDVTHLQFTSVVTTAVSVDRLELYREGSTSPFATATVGSCSGDLVPGPMTFCAKMFNQQLIVPAGQDVKVRVRPRLKTDIEGAVSGEALQFYLSKKPVSNDVTGEGAVRASGFSSFNRLSANNENGIAEGEVIIGNALPGENKDIVGQKGVTVLSKIAEIANANPDGKEASLPTGVYPVGQFGFTTAANGNAKDGLNKVVITDWIFNVALTNALVSVDGLQLYNKADPAVRADCTATDLDGNPLDQSVSAPFLVHCRDMTESDVNTTIDQNSTAAFAIELNILNPSVDPGRPSSLQVSMQDLGSVASTDVGARDSHFRWLDRDFMASVPFLWTDTDTHGTLSTLYTK
;
A
#
# COMPACT_ATOMS: atom_id res chain seq x y z
N MET A 1 2.31 -29.37 48.71
CA MET A 1 3.75 -29.27 49.04
C MET A 1 4.07 -27.79 49.25
N ASN A 2 4.91 -27.43 50.22
CA ASN A 2 5.31 -26.03 50.48
C ASN A 2 6.10 -25.48 49.27
N LEU A 3 6.23 -24.17 49.01
CA LEU A 3 5.98 -22.91 49.76
C LEU A 3 5.38 -21.87 48.72
N ARG A 4 5.24 -20.53 48.83
CA ARG A 4 5.71 -19.48 49.76
C ARG A 4 4.88 -18.16 49.68
N ILE A 5 4.64 -17.56 50.85
CA ILE A 5 4.48 -16.12 51.24
C ILE A 5 4.27 -15.08 50.12
N ASP A 6 3.17 -14.30 50.19
CA ASP A 6 3.23 -12.88 50.61
C ASP A 6 1.90 -12.34 51.21
N VAL A 7 1.93 -11.24 51.98
CA VAL A 7 0.78 -10.80 52.82
C VAL A 7 0.61 -9.27 52.94
N SER A 8 -0.54 -8.76 52.49
CA SER A 8 -1.17 -7.48 52.88
C SER A 8 -2.57 -7.39 52.21
N ALA A 9 -3.66 -6.82 52.74
CA ALA A 9 -4.13 -6.53 54.10
C ALA A 9 -5.67 -6.36 54.04
N ALA A 10 -6.41 -6.63 55.12
CA ALA A 10 -7.89 -6.62 55.15
C ALA A 10 -8.41 -6.39 56.59
N ILE A 11 -9.69 -6.06 56.86
CA ILE A 11 -10.89 -5.90 56.01
C ILE A 11 -11.80 -4.79 56.60
N ALA A 12 -12.87 -4.38 55.89
CA ALA A 12 -13.82 -3.37 56.37
C ALA A 12 -15.26 -3.91 56.59
N GLY A 13 -15.86 -3.53 57.74
CA GLY A 13 -17.31 -3.55 57.96
C GLY A 13 -17.80 -4.34 59.18
N LEU A 14 -18.44 -3.66 60.15
CA LEU A 14 -19.91 -3.74 60.35
C LEU A 14 -20.41 -2.91 61.57
N LEU A 15 -21.61 -2.32 61.41
CA LEU A 15 -22.60 -1.94 62.43
C LEU A 15 -22.18 -1.09 63.65
N PHE A 16 -22.73 0.13 63.75
CA PHE A 16 -24.04 0.29 64.41
C PHE A 16 -24.78 1.55 63.92
N SER A 17 -26.09 1.62 64.18
CA SER A 17 -26.98 2.73 63.80
C SER A 17 -27.57 3.44 65.02
N LEU A 18 -28.35 4.50 64.77
CA LEU A 18 -29.10 5.36 65.71
C LEU A 18 -28.31 6.49 66.40
N ILE A 19 -28.59 7.70 65.94
CA ILE A 19 -28.26 8.98 66.59
C ILE A 19 -29.28 9.26 67.70
N PRO A 20 -28.83 9.73 68.87
CA PRO A 20 -29.52 10.78 69.61
C PRO A 20 -28.63 12.04 69.69
N ALA A 21 -29.11 13.17 69.17
CA ALA A 21 -28.34 14.41 69.16
C ALA A 21 -28.36 15.07 70.56
N PRO A 22 -27.21 15.40 71.16
CA PRO A 22 -27.15 16.35 72.27
C PRO A 22 -27.59 17.73 71.80
N ALA A 23 -28.43 18.41 72.57
CA ALA A 23 -29.02 19.69 72.18
C ALA A 23 -27.96 20.78 71.93
N ALA A 24 -28.14 21.57 70.87
CA ALA A 24 -27.31 22.72 70.58
C ALA A 24 -27.53 23.83 71.64
N LEU A 25 -26.53 24.07 72.48
CA LEU A 25 -26.42 25.33 73.21
C LEU A 25 -25.96 26.42 72.23
N ALA A 26 -26.90 27.27 71.82
CA ALA A 26 -26.69 28.26 70.77
C ALA A 26 -25.77 29.40 71.21
N GLY A 27 -24.47 29.26 70.93
CA GLY A 27 -23.65 30.42 70.57
C GLY A 27 -24.03 30.93 69.17
N PRO A 28 -23.74 32.19 68.82
CA PRO A 28 -23.93 32.68 67.46
C PRO A 28 -23.07 31.86 66.48
N LEU A 29 -23.62 31.55 65.31
CA LEU A 29 -22.89 30.84 64.25
C LEU A 29 -21.60 31.61 63.91
N PRO A 30 -20.43 30.95 63.85
CA PRO A 30 -19.18 31.63 63.55
C PRO A 30 -19.24 32.21 62.13
N ALA A 31 -18.90 33.49 61.98
CA ALA A 31 -18.95 34.17 60.69
C ALA A 31 -17.89 33.60 59.73
N CYS A 32 -18.34 32.82 58.76
CA CYS A 32 -17.50 32.27 57.69
C CYS A 32 -16.73 33.38 56.94
N GLY A 33 -15.53 33.06 56.49
CA GLY A 33 -14.69 33.92 55.67
C GLY A 33 -13.20 33.66 55.90
N THR A 34 -12.38 34.15 54.98
CA THR A 34 -10.92 34.02 54.96
C THR A 34 -10.26 34.28 56.33
N PRO A 35 -9.63 33.27 56.95
CA PRO A 35 -8.82 33.46 58.16
C PRO A 35 -7.63 34.37 57.94
N LYS A 36 -7.20 35.04 59.01
CA LYS A 36 -5.96 35.82 59.08
C LYS A 36 -5.23 35.56 60.39
N VAL A 37 -3.91 35.49 60.33
CA VAL A 37 -3.07 35.55 61.53
C VAL A 37 -3.24 36.94 62.15
N SER A 38 -3.72 36.99 63.40
CA SER A 38 -3.83 38.24 64.17
C SER A 38 -2.50 38.65 64.77
N TRP A 39 -1.72 37.68 65.26
CA TRP A 39 -0.35 37.86 65.73
C TRP A 39 0.36 36.51 65.90
N MET A 40 1.69 36.57 66.00
CA MET A 40 2.51 35.50 66.56
C MET A 40 3.39 36.08 67.67
N LEU A 41 3.54 35.34 68.77
CA LEU A 41 4.42 35.67 69.89
C LEU A 41 5.53 34.65 70.01
N ILE A 42 6.75 35.12 70.22
CA ILE A 42 7.91 34.31 70.59
C ILE A 42 7.90 34.17 72.12
N ASN A 43 7.99 32.95 72.65
CA ASN A 43 7.97 32.61 74.07
C ASN A 43 6.76 33.21 74.84
N ASP A 44 6.95 34.38 75.48
CA ASP A 44 5.99 35.10 76.31
C ASP A 44 5.54 36.45 75.71
N GLY A 45 5.96 36.76 74.48
CA GLY A 45 5.50 37.95 73.74
C GLY A 45 6.16 39.28 74.12
N ARG A 46 7.28 39.24 74.84
CA ARG A 46 8.17 40.39 75.07
C ARG A 46 9.19 40.52 73.92
N PRO A 47 10.00 41.60 73.85
CA PRO A 47 11.12 41.69 72.91
C PRO A 47 12.01 40.44 72.94
N GLN A 48 12.64 40.17 71.80
CA GLN A 48 13.26 38.87 71.53
C GLN A 48 14.40 38.56 72.53
N ARG A 49 14.67 37.27 72.73
CA ARG A 49 15.47 36.77 73.84
C ARG A 49 16.56 35.84 73.34
N SER A 50 17.63 35.69 74.12
CA SER A 50 18.74 34.77 73.87
C SER A 50 18.35 33.29 73.69
N MET A 51 17.11 32.92 74.02
CA MET A 51 16.55 31.59 73.82
C MET A 51 15.15 31.68 73.23
N VAL A 52 14.85 30.78 72.28
CA VAL A 52 13.52 30.62 71.67
C VAL A 52 13.08 29.18 71.84
N THR A 53 12.07 28.97 72.69
CA THR A 53 11.66 27.65 73.20
C THR A 53 10.24 27.26 72.81
N LYS A 54 9.39 28.24 72.44
CA LYS A 54 8.08 28.03 71.82
C LYS A 54 7.62 29.26 71.01
N LEU A 55 6.66 29.05 70.11
CA LEU A 55 5.90 30.12 69.47
C LEU A 55 4.41 29.97 69.81
N THR A 56 3.67 31.08 69.85
CA THR A 56 2.21 31.07 70.00
C THR A 56 1.59 31.88 68.87
N VAL A 57 0.76 31.25 68.03
CA VAL A 57 0.07 31.89 66.89
C VAL A 57 -1.41 32.06 67.25
N LYS A 58 -1.97 33.24 66.97
CA LYS A 58 -3.42 33.48 67.07
C LYS A 58 -4.02 33.93 65.74
N PHE A 59 -5.19 33.40 65.42
CA PHE A 59 -6.01 33.76 64.27
C PHE A 59 -7.16 34.70 64.66
N ASP A 60 -7.71 35.43 63.67
CA ASP A 60 -8.87 36.31 63.85
C ASP A 60 -10.19 35.54 64.12
N ARG A 61 -10.23 34.27 63.71
CA ARG A 61 -11.38 33.36 63.80
C ARG A 61 -10.93 31.93 64.14
N PRO A 62 -11.85 31.01 64.46
CA PRO A 62 -11.49 29.62 64.66
C PRO A 62 -11.06 28.95 63.35
N VAL A 63 -10.00 28.14 63.40
CA VAL A 63 -9.41 27.49 62.22
C VAL A 63 -9.09 26.01 62.45
N VAL A 64 -9.10 25.25 61.36
CA VAL A 64 -8.52 23.91 61.26
C VAL A 64 -7.18 24.03 60.52
N MET A 65 -6.18 23.29 60.97
CA MET A 65 -4.88 23.15 60.31
C MET A 65 -4.71 21.72 59.81
N ASP A 66 -4.23 21.58 58.58
CA ASP A 66 -3.72 20.31 58.08
C ASP A 66 -2.34 20.01 58.72
N PRO A 67 -1.85 18.76 58.70
CA PRO A 67 -0.44 18.47 58.97
C PRO A 67 0.47 19.33 58.11
N ASP A 68 1.66 19.68 58.61
CA ASP A 68 2.65 20.51 57.91
C ASP A 68 2.20 21.95 57.53
N ALA A 69 1.05 22.43 58.02
CA ALA A 69 0.54 23.78 57.75
C ALA A 69 1.47 24.93 58.21
N ILE A 70 2.36 24.66 59.16
CA ILE A 70 3.42 25.57 59.62
C ILE A 70 4.77 24.90 59.37
N LYS A 71 5.70 25.60 58.70
CA LYS A 71 7.10 25.17 58.57
C LYS A 71 8.05 26.30 58.98
N ILE A 72 9.22 25.89 59.44
CA ILE A 72 10.37 26.76 59.71
C ILE A 72 11.49 26.40 58.74
N GLY A 73 12.16 27.40 58.18
CA GLY A 73 13.37 27.23 57.38
C GLY A 73 14.51 28.09 57.92
N ASN A 74 15.75 27.66 57.68
CA ASN A 74 16.91 28.55 57.83
C ASN A 74 16.77 29.65 56.78
N ARG A 75 16.86 30.92 57.17
CA ARG A 75 16.80 32.02 56.21
C ARG A 75 18.01 31.90 55.27
N PRO A 76 17.82 31.81 53.93
CA PRO A 76 18.93 31.56 53.01
C PRO A 76 20.10 32.53 53.21
N GLY A 77 21.27 32.00 53.55
CA GLY A 77 22.47 32.77 53.87
C GLY A 77 22.82 32.90 55.36
N PHE A 78 21.96 32.44 56.28
CA PHE A 78 22.28 32.35 57.70
C PHE A 78 22.46 30.87 58.11
N HIS A 79 23.72 30.41 58.10
CA HIS A 79 24.14 29.04 58.44
C HIS A 79 23.24 27.93 57.85
N ASN A 80 23.34 27.73 56.54
CA ASN A 80 22.50 26.79 55.78
C ASN A 80 22.48 25.35 56.35
N ASP A 81 23.55 24.90 57.01
CA ASP A 81 23.72 23.55 57.59
C ASP A 81 23.18 23.37 59.02
N VAL A 82 22.46 24.34 59.61
CA VAL A 82 21.80 24.14 60.91
C VAL A 82 20.66 23.12 60.76
N PRO A 83 20.64 21.99 61.50
CA PRO A 83 19.52 21.07 61.47
C PRO A 83 18.25 21.77 61.97
N LEU A 84 17.18 21.71 61.19
CA LEU A 84 15.91 22.32 61.58
C LEU A 84 15.28 21.56 62.77
N PRO A 85 14.60 22.27 63.69
CA PRO A 85 13.82 21.61 64.74
C PRO A 85 12.59 20.93 64.14
N VAL A 86 12.25 19.76 64.67
CA VAL A 86 10.94 19.14 64.45
C VAL A 86 9.90 20.00 65.15
N LEU A 87 8.86 20.42 64.42
CA LEU A 87 7.77 21.22 64.96
C LEU A 87 6.65 20.31 65.48
N THR A 88 6.16 20.59 66.69
CA THR A 88 4.92 20.03 67.21
C THR A 88 3.91 21.16 67.38
N VAL A 89 2.80 21.11 66.64
CA VAL A 89 1.74 22.12 66.70
C VAL A 89 0.56 21.57 67.52
N ALA A 90 0.14 22.29 68.56
CA ALA A 90 -0.97 21.90 69.42
C ALA A 90 -1.97 23.05 69.61
N PRO A 91 -3.29 22.80 69.57
CA PRO A 91 -4.30 23.82 69.87
C PRO A 91 -4.25 24.20 71.36
N ALA A 92 -4.05 25.48 71.64
CA ALA A 92 -4.17 26.10 72.97
C ALA A 92 -5.56 26.75 73.18
N GLY A 93 -6.38 26.80 72.14
CA GLY A 93 -7.76 27.28 72.13
C GLY A 93 -8.32 27.27 70.71
N PRO A 94 -9.61 27.56 70.49
CA PRO A 94 -10.23 27.45 69.17
C PRO A 94 -9.63 28.38 68.10
N GLN A 95 -8.91 29.43 68.49
CA GLN A 95 -8.25 30.40 67.61
C GLN A 95 -6.72 30.46 67.78
N THR A 96 -6.14 29.65 68.68
CA THR A 96 -4.78 29.85 69.19
C THR A 96 -4.01 28.54 69.23
N PHE A 97 -2.81 28.52 68.68
CA PHE A 97 -1.97 27.33 68.56
C PHE A 97 -0.60 27.59 69.16
N THR A 98 -0.07 26.63 69.93
CA THR A 98 1.30 26.63 70.40
C THR A 98 2.14 25.75 69.48
N VAL A 99 3.30 26.25 69.06
CA VAL A 99 4.33 25.48 68.36
C VAL A 99 5.48 25.26 69.33
N THR A 100 5.79 23.99 69.61
CA THR A 100 6.98 23.59 70.38
C THR A 100 8.01 22.95 69.46
N PHE A 101 9.27 23.01 69.86
CA PHE A 101 10.41 22.57 69.07
C PHE A 101 11.03 21.28 69.65
N GLY A 102 11.45 20.35 68.80
CA GLY A 102 12.14 19.12 69.18
C GLY A 102 13.20 18.67 68.16
N GLY A 103 13.82 17.51 68.40
CA GLY A 103 14.73 16.88 67.44
C GLY A 103 16.11 17.57 67.29
N PRO A 104 16.82 17.38 66.16
CA PRO A 104 18.24 17.69 66.04
C PRO A 104 18.60 19.19 66.03
N GLY A 105 17.61 20.08 65.86
CA GLY A 105 17.80 21.54 65.89
C GLY A 105 17.81 22.17 67.29
N ILE A 106 17.65 21.39 68.36
CA ILE A 106 17.58 21.89 69.74
C ILE A 106 18.97 21.87 70.40
N VAL A 107 19.28 22.94 71.14
CA VAL A 107 20.41 23.04 72.08
C VAL A 107 19.93 23.84 73.28
N GLY A 108 20.05 23.28 74.49
CA GLY A 108 19.70 24.00 75.71
C GLY A 108 18.20 24.29 75.88
N GLY A 109 17.32 23.39 75.44
CA GLY A 109 15.87 23.62 75.42
C GLY A 109 15.40 24.70 74.41
N SER A 110 16.32 25.37 73.72
CA SER A 110 16.08 26.37 72.67
C SER A 110 16.40 25.81 71.29
N ILE A 111 15.87 26.42 70.24
CA ILE A 111 16.47 26.28 68.90
C ILE A 111 17.92 26.81 68.90
N ARG A 112 18.76 26.28 68.01
CA ARG A 112 20.15 26.72 67.78
C ARG A 112 20.26 28.18 67.32
N ASP A 113 21.48 28.72 67.39
CA ASP A 113 21.77 30.05 66.87
C ASP A 113 21.54 30.13 65.35
N GLY A 114 20.86 31.18 64.89
CA GLY A 114 20.51 31.36 63.48
C GLY A 114 19.38 32.37 63.26
N VAL A 115 19.11 32.67 61.99
CA VAL A 115 17.96 33.47 61.54
C VAL A 115 17.02 32.54 60.78
N PHE A 116 15.74 32.57 61.14
CA PHE A 116 14.75 31.60 60.68
C PHE A 116 13.53 32.32 60.08
N ASP A 117 13.05 31.79 58.96
CA ASP A 117 11.78 32.22 58.36
C ASP A 117 10.71 31.17 58.66
N LEU A 118 9.68 31.55 59.41
CA LEU A 118 8.47 30.75 59.59
C LEU A 118 7.48 31.07 58.46
N THR A 119 6.89 30.04 57.86
CA THR A 119 5.80 30.14 56.88
C THR A 119 4.59 29.35 57.36
N ILE A 120 3.42 29.97 57.31
CA ILE A 120 2.11 29.32 57.48
C ILE A 120 1.43 29.29 56.12
N PHE A 121 1.19 28.09 55.59
CA PHE A 121 0.70 27.91 54.23
C PHE A 121 -0.81 28.12 54.12
N ALA A 122 -1.22 29.03 53.25
CA ALA A 122 -2.60 29.50 53.17
C ALA A 122 -3.61 28.42 52.79
N LYS A 123 -3.18 27.47 51.95
CA LYS A 123 -3.98 26.32 51.50
C LYS A 123 -4.15 25.23 52.56
N ALA A 124 -3.39 25.30 53.66
CA ALA A 124 -3.34 24.31 54.74
C ALA A 124 -4.00 24.80 56.06
N VAL A 125 -4.56 26.01 56.07
CA VAL A 125 -5.30 26.58 57.21
C VAL A 125 -6.66 27.08 56.71
N ARG A 126 -7.74 26.59 57.32
CA ARG A 126 -9.14 26.81 56.87
C ARG A 126 -10.00 27.31 58.04
N ASP A 127 -11.02 28.12 57.77
CA ASP A 127 -12.07 28.35 58.78
C ASP A 127 -12.95 27.10 58.98
N LEU A 128 -13.86 27.14 59.95
CA LEU A 128 -14.84 26.06 60.20
C LEU A 128 -15.86 25.85 59.06
N CYS A 129 -15.82 26.67 58.01
CA CYS A 129 -16.65 26.58 56.81
C CYS A 129 -15.83 26.13 55.57
N GLY A 130 -14.54 25.83 55.72
CA GLY A 130 -13.63 25.37 54.66
C GLY A 130 -12.85 26.46 53.91
N ASN A 131 -13.05 27.75 54.23
CA ASN A 131 -12.39 28.86 53.53
C ASN A 131 -10.89 28.94 53.91
N PRO A 132 -9.96 28.89 52.95
CA PRO A 132 -8.53 29.04 53.22
C PRO A 132 -8.16 30.49 53.56
N MET A 133 -6.94 30.69 54.08
CA MET A 133 -6.32 32.03 54.13
C MET A 133 -6.10 32.55 52.69
N ALA A 134 -5.99 33.88 52.52
CA ALA A 134 -5.80 34.49 51.19
C ALA A 134 -4.35 34.40 50.65
N ALA A 135 -3.35 34.40 51.53
CA ALA A 135 -1.93 34.36 51.19
C ALA A 135 -1.13 33.79 52.37
N ASP A 136 0.04 33.21 52.08
CA ASP A 136 0.91 32.62 53.10
C ASP A 136 1.37 33.69 54.10
N PHE A 137 1.28 33.40 55.40
CA PHE A 137 1.84 34.28 56.43
C PHE A 137 3.30 33.92 56.65
N LYS A 138 4.20 34.92 56.56
CA LYS A 138 5.63 34.75 56.78
C LYS A 138 6.13 35.68 57.87
N GLN A 139 6.97 35.16 58.77
CA GLN A 139 7.63 35.94 59.82
C GLN A 139 9.08 35.47 59.98
N THR A 140 10.03 36.40 59.81
CA THR A 140 11.42 36.20 60.20
C THR A 140 11.59 36.43 61.70
N PHE A 141 12.43 35.63 62.34
CA PHE A 141 12.92 35.84 63.70
C PHE A 141 14.32 35.22 63.84
N HIS A 142 14.99 35.43 64.98
CA HIS A 142 16.32 34.88 65.21
C HIS A 142 16.50 34.32 66.61
N ARG A 143 17.59 33.58 66.80
CA ARG A 143 18.14 33.24 68.10
C ARG A 143 19.64 33.45 68.04
N ILE A 144 20.19 34.22 68.97
CA ILE A 144 21.62 34.30 69.25
C ILE A 144 21.75 34.23 70.77
N PHE A 145 22.51 33.28 71.31
CA PHE A 145 22.66 33.20 72.77
C PHE A 145 23.56 34.32 73.31
N GLY A 146 23.00 35.18 74.16
CA GLY A 146 23.63 36.40 74.67
C GLY A 146 22.82 37.64 74.31
N ASP A 147 22.39 37.72 73.05
CA ASP A 147 21.51 38.77 72.50
C ASP A 147 20.23 38.91 73.34
N GLN A 148 20.04 40.10 73.92
CA GLN A 148 18.95 40.44 74.83
C GLN A 148 18.19 41.72 74.41
N ASP A 149 18.74 42.59 73.56
CA ASP A 149 17.99 43.73 72.99
C ASP A 149 17.52 43.52 71.54
N ALA A 150 17.90 42.39 70.91
CA ALA A 150 17.51 41.91 69.59
C ALA A 150 18.15 42.61 68.38
N ASP A 151 19.35 43.19 68.52
CA ASP A 151 20.04 43.96 67.45
C ASP A 151 20.80 43.14 66.39
N LEU A 152 21.00 41.82 66.63
CA LEU A 152 21.73 40.82 65.84
C LEU A 152 23.27 40.69 66.08
N ASP A 153 23.86 41.25 67.15
CA ASP A 153 25.15 40.73 67.65
C ASP A 153 25.15 40.33 69.15
N VAL A 154 26.29 40.43 69.84
CA VAL A 154 26.43 40.14 71.28
C VAL A 154 27.51 41.08 71.84
N ASP A 155 27.06 42.09 72.56
CA ASP A 155 27.80 43.33 72.82
C ASP A 155 28.06 43.57 74.34
N ALA A 156 28.60 44.73 74.73
CA ALA A 156 28.75 45.15 76.12
C ALA A 156 27.42 45.37 76.87
N LEU A 157 26.33 45.72 76.18
CA LEU A 157 24.99 45.91 76.73
C LEU A 157 24.32 44.57 77.06
N ASP A 158 24.42 43.58 76.18
CA ASP A 158 24.03 42.19 76.47
C ASP A 158 24.79 41.63 77.67
N LEU A 159 26.11 41.79 77.65
CA LEU A 159 26.98 41.32 78.73
C LEU A 159 26.63 42.02 80.06
N PHE A 160 26.21 43.28 80.03
CA PHE A 160 25.70 43.99 81.21
C PHE A 160 24.37 43.40 81.72
N TYR A 161 23.43 43.02 80.85
CA TYR A 161 22.21 42.31 81.25
C TYR A 161 22.52 40.92 81.84
N PHE A 162 23.45 40.17 81.25
CA PHE A 162 23.88 38.87 81.79
C PHE A 162 24.54 39.00 83.16
N TRP A 163 25.43 39.98 83.38
CA TRP A 163 26.09 40.20 84.68
C TRP A 163 25.12 40.51 85.82
N GLN A 164 23.92 41.04 85.53
CA GLN A 164 22.86 41.21 86.54
C GLN A 164 22.27 39.86 86.96
N ALA A 165 22.04 38.95 86.01
CA ALA A 165 21.49 37.61 86.29
C ALA A 165 22.50 36.69 86.99
N TYR A 166 23.78 36.73 86.57
CA TYR A 166 24.89 35.93 87.11
C TYR A 166 25.17 36.18 88.62
N ARG A 167 24.61 37.22 89.23
CA ARG A 167 24.91 37.66 90.62
C ARG A 167 23.77 37.50 91.63
N GLN A 168 22.83 36.58 91.37
CA GLN A 168 21.81 35.99 92.28
C GLN A 168 20.41 36.63 92.39
N ILE A 169 19.56 35.85 93.09
CA ILE A 169 18.18 36.08 93.57
C ILE A 169 17.06 35.81 92.55
N ASN A 170 17.09 36.39 91.35
CA ASN A 170 16.08 36.09 90.33
C ASN A 170 16.68 35.21 89.22
N TYR A 171 16.19 33.98 89.09
CA TYR A 171 16.52 33.09 87.97
C TYR A 171 15.93 33.67 86.66
N VAL A 172 16.76 33.71 85.60
CA VAL A 172 16.44 34.30 84.30
C VAL A 172 16.48 33.19 83.23
N PRO A 173 15.34 32.53 82.91
CA PRO A 173 15.32 31.25 82.19
C PRO A 173 15.80 31.26 80.72
N TRP A 174 16.24 32.42 80.21
CA TRP A 174 16.78 32.58 78.86
C TRP A 174 18.29 32.89 78.87
N PHE A 175 18.92 32.97 80.04
CA PHE A 175 20.38 33.03 80.23
C PHE A 175 20.95 31.72 80.85
N ASP A 176 20.12 30.69 81.05
CA ASP A 176 20.53 29.32 81.38
C ASP A 176 20.63 28.51 80.07
N PHE A 177 21.85 28.23 79.61
CA PHE A 177 22.12 27.57 78.33
C PHE A 177 22.00 26.05 78.39
N ASP A 178 22.39 25.41 79.49
CA ASP A 178 22.34 23.93 79.58
C ASP A 178 21.12 23.38 80.33
N SER A 179 20.28 24.29 80.84
CA SER A 179 19.01 24.04 81.52
C SER A 179 19.14 23.30 82.86
N ASP A 180 20.25 23.50 83.59
CA ASP A 180 20.46 22.91 84.93
C ASP A 180 19.71 23.65 86.07
N GLY A 181 19.10 24.80 85.77
CA GLY A 181 18.33 25.62 86.71
C GLY A 181 19.16 26.70 87.42
N ARG A 182 20.31 27.08 86.84
CA ARG A 182 21.25 28.07 87.37
C ARG A 182 21.70 29.00 86.25
N ILE A 183 22.51 30.00 86.61
CA ILE A 183 23.22 30.86 85.66
C ILE A 183 24.66 30.94 86.18
N ASP A 184 25.56 30.28 85.48
CA ASP A 184 26.85 29.80 85.97
C ASP A 184 27.96 30.01 84.89
N TYR A 185 29.20 29.63 85.19
CA TYR A 185 30.35 29.81 84.29
C TYR A 185 30.14 29.18 82.90
N ARG A 186 29.31 28.12 82.79
CA ARG A 186 28.97 27.48 81.51
C ARG A 186 28.22 28.42 80.58
N ASP A 187 27.26 29.17 81.10
CA ASP A 187 26.45 30.11 80.32
C ASP A 187 27.27 31.33 79.95
N HIS A 188 28.08 31.81 80.89
CA HIS A 188 29.04 32.88 80.66
C HIS A 188 30.00 32.53 79.51
N ASP A 189 30.53 31.31 79.47
CA ASP A 189 31.39 30.86 78.37
C ASP A 189 30.63 30.77 77.03
N ARG A 190 29.33 30.45 77.03
CA ARG A 190 28.49 30.46 75.81
C ARG A 190 28.22 31.87 75.28
N ILE A 191 28.04 32.85 76.15
CA ILE A 191 27.98 34.27 75.73
C ILE A 191 29.35 34.74 75.26
N ARG A 192 30.42 34.37 75.97
CA ARG A 192 31.80 34.71 75.61
C ARG A 192 32.25 34.12 74.27
N GLU A 193 31.73 32.95 73.88
CA GLU A 193 31.90 32.37 72.54
C GLU A 193 31.29 33.23 71.41
N ARG A 194 30.36 34.13 71.74
CA ARG A 194 29.55 34.94 70.79
C ARG A 194 29.86 36.44 70.88
N LEU A 195 30.38 36.91 72.01
CA LEU A 195 30.78 38.30 72.25
C LEU A 195 31.64 38.85 71.08
N ARG A 196 31.20 39.97 70.47
CA ARG A 196 31.78 40.61 69.28
C ARG A 196 31.74 39.80 67.97
N LYS A 197 30.95 38.73 67.87
CA LYS A 197 30.68 38.04 66.58
C LYS A 197 29.43 38.60 65.91
N VAL A 198 29.62 39.65 65.12
CA VAL A 198 28.58 40.16 64.20
C VAL A 198 28.28 39.11 63.13
N MET A 199 26.99 38.74 62.94
CA MET A 199 26.57 38.02 61.74
C MET A 199 26.55 38.99 60.54
N PHE A 200 27.63 39.01 59.76
CA PHE A 200 27.70 39.79 58.52
C PHE A 200 26.75 39.20 57.46
N PHE A 201 25.93 40.06 56.84
CA PHE A 201 25.09 39.70 55.70
C PHE A 201 25.26 40.68 54.54
N PHE A 202 25.07 40.17 53.34
CA PHE A 202 25.03 40.93 52.09
C PHE A 202 23.90 40.36 51.25
N GLY A 203 22.84 41.15 51.03
CA GLY A 203 21.69 40.72 50.25
C GLY A 203 22.05 40.66 48.78
N VAL A 204 21.79 39.51 48.14
CA VAL A 204 21.82 39.35 46.68
C VAL A 204 20.54 38.62 46.28
N VAL A 205 19.54 39.37 45.82
CA VAL A 205 18.27 38.84 45.30
C VAL A 205 18.29 39.02 43.79
N LYS A 206 17.87 37.99 43.03
CA LYS A 206 17.85 38.01 41.57
C LYS A 206 16.50 37.54 41.07
N THR A 207 15.91 38.22 40.08
CA THR A 207 14.80 37.67 39.28
C THR A 207 14.61 38.37 37.93
N ASP A 208 14.18 37.64 36.90
CA ASP A 208 13.63 38.21 35.65
C ASP A 208 12.11 38.46 35.70
N GLY A 209 11.43 37.94 36.73
CA GLY A 209 9.98 38.05 36.92
C GLY A 209 9.13 37.07 36.12
N LYS A 210 9.69 35.97 35.59
CA LYS A 210 9.00 34.99 34.74
C LYS A 210 9.26 33.54 35.18
N ASP A 211 8.19 32.75 35.30
CA ASP A 211 8.32 31.29 35.44
C ASP A 211 8.70 30.59 34.11
N ALA A 212 8.39 31.22 32.97
CA ALA A 212 8.59 30.66 31.64
C ALA A 212 8.81 31.70 30.52
N ALA A 213 9.46 31.29 29.44
CA ALA A 213 9.74 32.11 28.26
C ALA A 213 9.85 31.28 26.96
N ALA A 214 9.63 31.90 25.80
CA ALA A 214 9.73 31.26 24.49
C ALA A 214 11.17 31.28 23.92
N PRO A 215 11.52 30.36 22.99
CA PRO A 215 12.73 30.48 22.18
C PRO A 215 12.79 31.84 21.47
N GLY A 216 13.96 32.48 21.51
CA GLY A 216 14.16 33.81 20.93
C GLY A 216 13.67 35.00 21.78
N GLU A 217 13.05 34.77 22.95
CA GLU A 217 12.56 35.82 23.86
C GLU A 217 13.68 36.46 24.69
N THR A 218 13.50 37.71 25.13
CA THR A 218 14.45 38.42 26.00
C THR A 218 14.07 38.30 27.49
N LEU A 219 15.05 37.99 28.33
CA LEU A 219 14.98 37.95 29.79
C LEU A 219 15.80 39.12 30.37
N THR A 220 15.25 39.81 31.37
CA THR A 220 15.86 40.97 32.02
C THR A 220 15.99 40.71 33.51
N TYR A 221 17.07 40.04 33.91
CA TYR A 221 17.34 39.72 35.30
C TYR A 221 17.69 40.99 36.07
N SER A 222 16.90 41.33 37.06
CA SER A 222 17.18 42.36 38.06
C SER A 222 17.91 41.74 39.24
N VAL A 223 19.11 42.23 39.55
CA VAL A 223 19.92 41.82 40.71
C VAL A 223 19.89 42.96 41.73
N THR A 224 19.17 42.75 42.84
CA THR A 224 19.03 43.70 43.94
C THR A 224 20.00 43.35 45.06
N LEU A 225 20.78 44.35 45.47
CA LEU A 225 21.91 44.25 46.38
C LEU A 225 21.65 45.07 47.63
N GLU A 226 21.86 44.48 48.81
CA GLU A 226 21.74 45.17 50.11
C GLU A 226 23.02 45.02 50.95
N ASN A 227 23.61 46.15 51.35
CA ASN A 227 24.77 46.20 52.22
C ASN A 227 24.32 46.42 53.67
N MET A 228 24.44 45.42 54.54
CA MET A 228 23.97 45.50 55.93
C MET A 228 24.93 46.24 56.89
N ARG A 229 25.88 47.04 56.37
CA ARG A 229 26.77 47.87 57.18
C ARG A 229 26.17 49.28 57.39
N PRO A 230 26.35 49.92 58.56
CA PRO A 230 25.94 51.32 58.78
C PRO A 230 26.65 52.36 57.89
N ALA A 231 27.65 51.95 57.09
CA ALA A 231 28.35 52.78 56.11
C ALA A 231 28.36 52.07 54.73
N SER A 232 28.44 52.88 53.67
CA SER A 232 28.54 52.41 52.28
C SER A 232 29.75 51.51 52.03
N LEU A 233 29.67 50.65 51.02
CA LEU A 233 30.76 49.76 50.58
C LEU A 233 30.88 49.79 49.05
N ALA A 234 32.08 49.61 48.51
CA ALA A 234 32.28 49.32 47.09
C ALA A 234 32.50 47.82 46.91
N ALA A 235 31.84 47.17 45.96
CA ALA A 235 31.87 45.71 45.79
C ALA A 235 31.95 45.26 44.34
N THR A 236 32.67 44.16 44.10
CA THR A 236 32.65 43.44 42.82
C THR A 236 31.47 42.46 42.77
N ILE A 237 30.65 42.57 41.73
CA ILE A 237 29.57 41.64 41.40
C ILE A 237 29.94 40.88 40.12
N THR A 238 29.63 39.59 40.03
CA THR A 238 29.83 38.74 38.85
C THR A 238 28.59 37.89 38.60
N ASP A 239 28.12 37.82 37.35
CA ASP A 239 26.86 37.18 36.95
C ASP A 239 27.10 36.39 35.66
N GLU A 240 27.02 35.06 35.73
CA GLU A 240 27.35 34.14 34.63
C GLU A 240 26.21 34.10 33.60
N VAL A 241 26.52 34.23 32.30
CA VAL A 241 25.48 34.24 31.26
C VAL A 241 24.89 32.82 31.12
N PRO A 242 23.57 32.63 31.32
CA PRO A 242 22.99 31.30 31.39
C PRO A 242 23.16 30.46 30.14
N ALA A 243 23.43 29.17 30.34
CA ALA A 243 23.31 28.17 29.28
C ALA A 243 21.90 28.22 28.66
N GLY A 244 21.82 28.08 27.33
CA GLY A 244 20.57 28.28 26.58
C GLY A 244 20.25 29.74 26.24
N THR A 245 21.07 30.71 26.65
CA THR A 245 20.88 32.14 26.33
C THR A 245 22.09 32.77 25.63
N THR A 246 21.95 34.01 25.20
CA THR A 246 23.01 34.87 24.66
C THR A 246 22.97 36.26 25.32
N PHE A 247 24.13 36.86 25.57
CA PHE A 247 24.22 38.20 26.18
C PHE A 247 23.63 39.30 25.27
N VAL A 248 22.90 40.24 25.86
CA VAL A 248 22.34 41.42 25.16
C VAL A 248 22.89 42.72 25.74
N SER A 249 22.76 42.95 27.05
CA SER A 249 23.26 44.16 27.72
C SER A 249 23.33 44.03 29.24
N ALA A 250 24.00 44.98 29.88
CA ALA A 250 24.06 45.11 31.34
C ALA A 250 23.96 46.59 31.76
N SER A 251 23.44 46.87 32.96
CA SER A 251 23.40 48.23 33.52
C SER A 251 24.72 48.61 34.23
N ASP A 252 24.79 49.82 34.79
CA ASP A 252 25.78 50.23 35.80
C ASP A 252 27.26 50.02 35.44
N GLY A 253 27.60 49.98 34.14
CA GLY A 253 28.97 49.76 33.67
C GLY A 253 29.46 48.32 33.76
N GLY A 254 28.55 47.34 33.89
CA GLY A 254 28.90 45.91 33.89
C GLY A 254 29.56 45.48 32.58
N VAL A 255 30.75 44.88 32.67
CA VAL A 255 31.55 44.45 31.51
C VAL A 255 31.38 42.95 31.29
N PHE A 256 30.95 42.56 30.09
CA PHE A 256 30.89 41.16 29.68
C PHE A 256 32.27 40.67 29.21
N ASP A 257 32.76 39.57 29.78
CA ASP A 257 34.08 38.99 29.49
C ASP A 257 34.07 37.86 28.45
N GLY A 258 32.91 37.54 27.87
CA GLY A 258 32.68 36.38 27.00
C GLY A 258 32.02 35.19 27.70
N SER A 259 31.96 35.18 29.04
CA SER A 259 31.33 34.15 29.87
C SER A 259 30.42 34.72 30.97
N ALA A 260 30.81 35.82 31.60
CA ALA A 260 30.10 36.47 32.69
C ALA A 260 30.14 38.00 32.55
N VAL A 261 29.19 38.67 33.17
CA VAL A 261 29.22 40.13 33.37
C VAL A 261 29.81 40.44 34.73
N ARG A 262 30.70 41.43 34.79
CA ARG A 262 31.35 41.88 36.03
C ARG A 262 31.15 43.38 36.23
N TRP A 263 30.66 43.76 37.41
CA TRP A 263 30.60 45.14 37.88
C TRP A 263 31.68 45.30 38.94
N GLN A 264 32.78 45.99 38.62
CA GLN A 264 33.88 46.22 39.54
C GLN A 264 33.66 47.50 40.35
N SER A 265 33.97 47.47 41.64
CA SER A 265 33.87 48.64 42.55
C SER A 265 32.47 49.29 42.59
N LEU A 266 31.40 48.50 42.42
CA LEU A 266 30.03 49.00 42.45
C LEU A 266 29.71 49.61 43.82
N ALA A 267 29.35 50.89 43.84
CA ALA A 267 29.03 51.60 45.07
C ALA A 267 27.66 51.20 45.62
N LEU A 268 27.64 50.66 46.83
CA LEU A 268 26.44 50.19 47.53
C LEU A 268 26.17 51.06 48.76
N PRO A 269 24.92 51.49 48.99
CA PRO A 269 24.55 52.43 50.05
C PRO A 269 24.63 51.78 51.46
N PRO A 270 24.42 52.55 52.54
CA PRO A 270 24.33 52.00 53.90
C PRO A 270 23.09 51.10 54.13
N ARG A 271 23.10 50.35 55.24
CA ARG A 271 21.99 49.49 55.72
C ARG A 271 20.63 50.19 55.61
N GLY A 272 19.63 49.47 55.10
CA GLY A 272 18.28 50.00 54.87
C GLY A 272 18.08 50.68 53.51
N GLN A 273 19.06 50.59 52.61
CA GLN A 273 18.93 50.98 51.21
C GLN A 273 19.48 49.87 50.30
N THR A 274 18.88 49.71 49.12
CA THR A 274 19.28 48.73 48.12
C THR A 274 19.82 49.40 46.85
N ARG A 275 20.65 48.66 46.09
CA ARG A 275 21.03 49.01 44.71
C ARG A 275 20.57 47.87 43.80
N THR A 276 19.89 48.20 42.70
CA THR A 276 19.55 47.21 41.67
C THR A 276 20.38 47.47 40.43
N ILE A 277 20.92 46.39 39.85
CA ILE A 277 21.59 46.34 38.54
C ILE A 277 20.86 45.32 37.66
N THR A 278 21.03 45.36 36.34
CA THR A 278 20.37 44.41 35.42
C THR A 278 21.32 43.70 34.47
N LEU A 279 20.99 42.44 34.16
CA LEU A 279 21.57 41.61 33.11
C LEU A 279 20.47 41.22 32.13
N VAL A 280 20.62 41.61 30.86
CA VAL A 280 19.71 41.28 29.77
C VAL A 280 20.33 40.20 28.89
N VAL A 281 19.58 39.12 28.66
CA VAL A 281 19.96 38.00 27.79
C VAL A 281 18.79 37.60 26.88
N ARG A 282 19.08 36.96 25.75
CA ARG A 282 18.08 36.41 24.84
C ARG A 282 18.12 34.88 24.87
N VAL A 283 16.98 34.23 25.09
CA VAL A 283 16.82 32.78 24.94
C VAL A 283 17.16 32.41 23.49
N ARG A 284 17.97 31.38 23.27
CA ARG A 284 18.35 30.98 21.92
C ARG A 284 17.13 30.50 21.12
N ASP A 285 17.16 30.71 19.81
CA ASP A 285 16.09 30.27 18.89
C ASP A 285 16.00 28.73 18.74
N ASP A 286 17.04 28.00 19.16
CA ASP A 286 17.13 26.53 19.15
C ASP A 286 16.81 25.86 20.50
N ALA A 287 16.29 26.62 21.47
CA ALA A 287 15.97 26.10 22.80
C ALA A 287 14.74 25.17 22.82
N THR A 288 14.86 24.01 23.47
CA THR A 288 13.82 22.96 23.53
C THR A 288 12.80 23.18 24.66
N GLU A 289 11.58 22.67 24.46
CA GLU A 289 10.53 22.60 25.50
C GLU A 289 11.06 22.00 26.81
N GLY A 290 10.73 22.61 27.95
CA GLY A 290 11.11 22.13 29.28
C GLY A 290 12.57 22.40 29.68
N THR A 291 13.36 23.08 28.85
CA THR A 291 14.74 23.49 29.21
C THR A 291 14.69 24.49 30.36
N VAL A 292 15.34 24.21 31.49
CA VAL A 292 15.44 25.14 32.62
C VAL A 292 16.66 26.04 32.46
N ILE A 293 16.43 27.34 32.34
CA ILE A 293 17.45 28.39 32.31
C ILE A 293 17.69 28.84 33.76
N THR A 294 18.87 28.60 34.29
CA THR A 294 19.27 29.05 35.64
C THR A 294 20.28 30.17 35.54
N ASN A 295 20.03 31.30 36.20
CA ASN A 295 20.94 32.45 36.22
C ASN A 295 21.41 32.78 37.64
N THR A 296 22.69 33.12 37.84
CA THR A 296 23.34 33.15 39.17
C THR A 296 24.31 34.34 39.33
N ALA A 297 23.89 35.34 40.13
CA ALA A 297 24.69 36.51 40.47
C ALA A 297 25.41 36.35 41.82
N LYS A 298 26.68 36.76 41.88
CA LYS A 298 27.62 36.52 42.98
C LYS A 298 28.29 37.84 43.38
N SER A 299 28.46 38.11 44.69
CA SER A 299 29.18 39.28 45.21
C SER A 299 30.44 38.84 45.94
N GLU A 300 31.55 39.57 45.81
CA GLU A 300 32.82 39.23 46.48
C GLU A 300 32.74 39.24 48.02
N TYR A 301 31.73 39.91 48.59
CA TYR A 301 31.44 39.95 50.03
C TYR A 301 30.29 39.01 50.46
N ALA A 302 29.70 38.25 49.53
CA ALA A 302 28.61 37.32 49.82
C ALA A 302 29.06 35.86 49.69
N THR A 303 28.80 35.05 50.71
CA THR A 303 28.86 33.58 50.65
C THR A 303 27.60 32.98 50.02
N ILE A 304 26.80 33.80 49.32
CA ILE A 304 25.44 33.54 48.86
C ILE A 304 25.32 34.08 47.43
N TYR A 305 24.54 33.40 46.59
CA TYR A 305 24.29 33.81 45.22
C TYR A 305 22.80 34.12 45.02
N GLY A 306 22.49 35.23 44.35
CA GLY A 306 21.14 35.49 43.87
C GLY A 306 20.88 34.60 42.66
N THR A 307 19.97 33.64 42.80
CA THR A 307 19.68 32.63 41.77
C THR A 307 18.22 32.71 41.33
N ASP A 308 17.97 32.55 40.04
CA ASP A 308 16.65 32.65 39.41
C ASP A 308 16.51 31.60 38.30
N THR A 309 15.30 31.11 38.03
CA THR A 309 15.06 29.96 37.13
C THR A 309 13.84 30.14 36.23
N THR A 310 14.06 30.14 34.92
CA THR A 310 13.05 30.37 33.87
C THR A 310 12.90 29.11 33.01
N THR A 311 11.68 28.61 32.75
CA THR A 311 11.49 27.40 31.92
C THR A 311 11.17 27.73 30.45
N VAL A 312 11.88 27.13 29.51
CA VAL A 312 11.59 27.30 28.08
C VAL A 312 10.28 26.62 27.71
N LYS A 313 9.35 27.40 27.14
CA LYS A 313 8.05 26.96 26.66
C LYS A 313 7.88 27.30 25.18
N ALA A 314 8.11 26.32 24.33
CA ALA A 314 7.99 26.43 22.88
C ALA A 314 6.50 26.43 22.44
N PRO A 315 6.15 27.07 21.32
CA PRO A 315 4.82 26.98 20.76
C PRO A 315 4.52 25.55 20.28
N GLN A 316 3.50 24.91 20.86
CA GLN A 316 3.06 23.58 20.40
C GLN A 316 2.54 23.66 18.95
N LYS A 317 3.23 22.96 18.05
CA LYS A 317 2.76 22.78 16.67
C LYS A 317 1.60 21.79 16.66
N LEU A 318 0.38 22.29 16.40
CA LEU A 318 -0.82 21.46 16.36
C LEU A 318 -0.77 20.49 15.19
N SER A 319 -0.81 19.19 15.47
CA SER A 319 -0.82 18.13 14.45
C SER A 319 -2.05 18.25 13.55
N THR A 320 -1.85 18.14 12.25
CA THR A 320 -2.89 18.18 11.23
C THR A 320 -3.02 16.86 10.49
N LEU A 321 -4.22 16.59 9.99
CA LEU A 321 -4.50 15.52 9.05
C LEU A 321 -4.69 16.12 7.65
N THR A 322 -3.97 15.62 6.66
CA THR A 322 -4.21 15.94 5.25
C THR A 322 -4.87 14.74 4.58
N VAL A 323 -5.95 14.98 3.86
CA VAL A 323 -6.66 14.02 3.03
C VAL A 323 -6.64 14.53 1.59
N THR A 324 -6.26 13.69 0.65
CA THR A 324 -6.20 14.06 -0.78
C THR A 324 -6.88 12.96 -1.57
N GLN A 325 -7.99 13.30 -2.23
CA GLN A 325 -8.64 12.39 -3.17
C GLN A 325 -7.68 12.08 -4.31
N ILE A 326 -7.66 10.82 -4.76
CA ILE A 326 -6.78 10.38 -5.83
C ILE A 326 -7.61 10.24 -7.11
N ALA A 327 -7.15 10.89 -8.17
CA ALA A 327 -7.78 10.84 -9.48
C ALA A 327 -7.97 9.40 -9.97
N MET A 328 -9.16 9.13 -10.50
CA MET A 328 -9.53 7.86 -11.14
C MET A 328 -9.94 8.16 -12.59
N PRO A 329 -10.10 7.15 -13.48
CA PRO A 329 -10.62 7.37 -14.82
C PRO A 329 -11.97 8.14 -14.77
N PRO A 330 -12.18 9.19 -15.59
CA PRO A 330 -13.32 10.10 -15.41
C PRO A 330 -14.67 9.40 -15.64
N THR A 331 -14.69 8.39 -16.50
CA THR A 331 -15.81 7.50 -16.78
C THR A 331 -15.37 6.05 -16.74
N GLY A 332 -16.32 5.15 -16.47
CA GLY A 332 -16.14 3.71 -16.58
C GLY A 332 -17.49 3.02 -16.77
N THR A 333 -17.46 1.73 -17.10
CA THR A 333 -18.66 0.89 -17.15
C THR A 333 -18.50 -0.24 -16.14
N VAL A 334 -19.60 -0.56 -15.46
CA VAL A 334 -19.78 -1.76 -14.64
C VAL A 334 -21.12 -2.38 -14.97
N VAL A 335 -21.36 -3.59 -14.48
CA VAL A 335 -22.61 -4.32 -14.72
C VAL A 335 -23.37 -4.60 -13.42
N LYS A 336 -24.67 -4.89 -13.52
CA LYS A 336 -25.46 -5.34 -12.37
C LYS A 336 -24.87 -6.61 -11.75
N ASN A 337 -25.02 -6.75 -10.43
CA ASN A 337 -24.39 -7.77 -9.58
C ASN A 337 -22.86 -7.72 -9.45
N GLN A 338 -22.10 -6.93 -10.23
CA GLN A 338 -20.64 -6.89 -10.18
C GLN A 338 -20.09 -6.67 -8.76
N LYS A 339 -19.06 -7.43 -8.39
CA LYS A 339 -18.51 -7.44 -7.02
C LYS A 339 -17.29 -6.55 -6.85
N ASN A 340 -17.14 -6.01 -5.63
CA ASN A 340 -15.95 -5.30 -5.14
C ASN A 340 -15.44 -4.14 -6.02
N VAL A 341 -16.32 -3.40 -6.67
CA VAL A 341 -15.97 -2.23 -7.50
C VAL A 341 -15.43 -1.12 -6.61
N ASN A 342 -14.19 -0.66 -6.83
CA ASN A 342 -13.68 0.58 -6.23
C ASN A 342 -14.44 1.78 -6.83
N LEU A 343 -15.02 2.61 -5.98
CA LEU A 343 -15.81 3.79 -6.34
C LEU A 343 -15.13 5.12 -6.00
N LEU A 344 -14.13 5.14 -5.10
CA LEU A 344 -13.38 6.33 -4.68
C LEU A 344 -12.09 5.93 -3.94
N ARG A 345 -10.95 6.49 -4.37
CA ARG A 345 -9.62 6.35 -3.74
C ARG A 345 -9.18 7.66 -3.08
N PHE A 346 -8.57 7.61 -1.89
CA PHE A 346 -8.00 8.79 -1.23
C PHE A 346 -6.76 8.46 -0.39
N GLY A 347 -5.79 9.38 -0.37
CA GLY A 347 -4.63 9.31 0.51
C GLY A 347 -4.84 10.10 1.79
N VAL A 348 -4.33 9.60 2.93
CA VAL A 348 -4.38 10.24 4.25
C VAL A 348 -2.97 10.35 4.85
N PHE A 349 -2.63 11.51 5.42
CA PHE A 349 -1.32 11.82 5.97
C PHE A 349 -1.42 12.61 7.28
N ALA A 350 -0.50 12.38 8.22
CA ALA A 350 -0.42 13.07 9.50
C ALA A 350 0.90 13.84 9.66
N SER A 351 0.84 15.09 10.13
CA SER A 351 2.00 16.00 10.12
C SER A 351 3.01 15.74 11.24
N ASP A 352 2.61 15.91 12.50
CA ASP A 352 3.53 16.16 13.64
C ASP A 352 3.37 15.18 14.81
N ALA A 353 2.22 14.51 14.89
CA ALA A 353 1.94 13.40 15.78
C ALA A 353 1.23 12.30 14.99
N ASP A 354 1.29 11.07 15.49
CA ASP A 354 0.47 9.98 14.97
C ASP A 354 -0.99 10.29 15.31
N LEU A 355 -1.90 10.03 14.36
CA LEU A 355 -3.32 10.36 14.49
C LEU A 355 -4.16 9.11 14.26
N LEU A 356 -5.29 8.99 14.95
CA LEU A 356 -6.29 7.97 14.66
C LEU A 356 -7.31 8.54 13.67
N PHE A 357 -7.39 7.95 12.47
CA PHE A 357 -8.48 8.17 11.55
C PHE A 357 -9.70 7.35 12.01
N THR A 358 -10.80 8.00 12.35
CA THR A 358 -11.98 7.37 12.96
C THR A 358 -13.17 7.26 12.02
N GLY A 359 -13.16 7.92 10.86
CA GLY A 359 -14.22 7.72 9.87
C GLY A 359 -14.22 8.64 8.65
N ALA A 360 -15.08 8.32 7.68
CA ALA A 360 -15.39 9.18 6.54
C ALA A 360 -16.84 9.02 6.05
N SER A 361 -17.41 10.08 5.46
CA SER A 361 -18.76 10.10 4.91
C SER A 361 -18.76 10.53 3.44
N PHE A 362 -19.60 9.86 2.63
CA PHE A 362 -19.65 9.96 1.18
C PHE A 362 -21.09 10.08 0.66
N ILE A 363 -21.28 10.76 -0.47
CA ILE A 363 -22.57 10.95 -1.15
C ILE A 363 -22.47 10.55 -2.63
N ALA A 364 -23.62 10.31 -3.28
CA ALA A 364 -23.68 10.26 -4.73
C ALA A 364 -23.59 11.69 -5.30
N ARG A 365 -22.54 11.98 -6.08
CA ARG A 365 -22.41 13.20 -6.90
C ARG A 365 -23.22 13.09 -8.19
N THR A 366 -23.45 11.87 -8.68
CA THR A 366 -24.29 11.56 -9.83
C THR A 366 -24.83 10.14 -9.68
N GLY A 367 -26.06 9.89 -10.17
CA GLY A 367 -26.76 8.63 -9.94
C GLY A 367 -27.34 8.55 -8.52
N SER A 368 -27.38 7.33 -7.96
CA SER A 368 -27.96 7.09 -6.63
C SER A 368 -27.18 6.04 -5.85
N LEU A 369 -27.04 6.23 -4.52
CA LEU A 369 -26.40 5.27 -3.63
C LEU A 369 -27.16 3.94 -3.48
N VAL A 370 -28.38 3.80 -4.04
CA VAL A 370 -29.09 2.52 -4.11
C VAL A 370 -28.66 1.65 -5.30
N ASN A 371 -27.91 2.22 -6.26
CA ASN A 371 -27.40 1.47 -7.42
C ASN A 371 -26.22 0.55 -7.09
N ALA A 372 -25.69 0.65 -5.87
CA ALA A 372 -24.73 -0.29 -5.29
C ALA A 372 -25.05 -0.50 -3.79
N GLY A 373 -24.40 -1.49 -3.18
CA GLY A 373 -24.58 -1.85 -1.78
C GLY A 373 -23.34 -2.57 -1.23
N LYS A 374 -23.41 -3.03 0.03
CA LYS A 374 -22.25 -3.56 0.77
C LYS A 374 -21.03 -2.62 0.69
N TYR A 375 -21.25 -1.33 0.97
CA TYR A 375 -20.16 -0.35 0.93
C TYR A 375 -19.11 -0.71 1.99
N ASN A 376 -17.86 -0.87 1.55
CA ASN A 376 -16.73 -1.31 2.35
C ASN A 376 -15.62 -0.27 2.29
N LEU A 377 -15.01 0.05 3.43
CA LEU A 377 -13.81 0.88 3.48
C LEU A 377 -12.60 -0.03 3.70
N TRP A 378 -11.66 0.05 2.77
CA TRP A 378 -10.40 -0.69 2.79
C TRP A 378 -9.20 0.26 2.94
N VAL A 379 -8.05 -0.30 3.31
CA VAL A 379 -6.74 0.36 3.29
C VAL A 379 -5.71 -0.49 2.54
N ASP A 380 -4.87 0.17 1.75
CA ASP A 380 -3.67 -0.31 1.05
C ASP A 380 -2.47 0.15 1.90
N GLU A 381 -1.78 -0.82 2.53
CA GLU A 381 -0.79 -0.60 3.59
C GLU A 381 0.66 -0.63 3.07
N ASP A 382 0.94 -1.42 2.03
CA ASP A 382 2.28 -1.61 1.44
C ASP A 382 2.52 -0.78 0.16
N PHE A 383 1.48 -0.17 -0.42
CA PHE A 383 1.47 0.61 -1.65
C PHE A 383 1.65 -0.19 -2.95
N ASN A 384 1.28 -1.48 -2.97
CA ASN A 384 1.29 -2.32 -4.16
C ASN A 384 0.10 -2.05 -5.11
N GLY A 385 -0.96 -1.37 -4.64
CA GLY A 385 -2.16 -1.04 -5.43
C GLY A 385 -3.30 -2.06 -5.33
N ILE A 386 -3.20 -3.01 -4.41
CA ILE A 386 -4.25 -3.93 -3.96
C ILE A 386 -4.60 -3.55 -2.52
N VAL A 387 -5.85 -3.74 -2.12
CA VAL A 387 -6.30 -3.48 -0.75
C VAL A 387 -5.96 -4.64 0.20
N ASP A 388 -5.36 -4.32 1.35
CA ASP A 388 -4.90 -5.30 2.35
C ASP A 388 -5.94 -5.53 3.45
N THR A 389 -6.33 -4.45 4.15
CA THR A 389 -7.10 -4.53 5.40
C THR A 389 -8.49 -3.91 5.23
N LEU A 390 -9.52 -4.67 5.58
CA LEU A 390 -10.92 -4.24 5.60
C LEU A 390 -11.23 -3.52 6.93
N LEU A 391 -11.42 -2.19 6.87
CA LEU A 391 -11.64 -1.36 8.06
C LEU A 391 -13.11 -1.33 8.48
N GLN A 392 -14.06 -1.29 7.54
CA GLN A 392 -15.48 -1.46 7.85
C GLN A 392 -16.21 -2.10 6.68
N GLN A 393 -17.06 -3.09 6.98
CA GLN A 393 -17.87 -3.79 6.00
C GLN A 393 -19.34 -3.35 6.05
N ASN A 394 -20.02 -3.38 4.89
CA ASN A 394 -21.47 -3.20 4.76
C ASN A 394 -22.03 -1.90 5.38
N ALA A 395 -21.31 -0.78 5.24
CA ALA A 395 -21.77 0.52 5.71
C ALA A 395 -23.14 0.89 5.07
N PRO A 396 -24.16 1.22 5.88
CA PRO A 396 -25.51 1.41 5.39
C PRO A 396 -25.70 2.80 4.76
N VAL A 397 -26.44 2.87 3.67
CA VAL A 397 -26.94 4.15 3.13
C VAL A 397 -27.98 4.73 4.09
N ARG A 398 -27.74 5.95 4.59
CA ARG A 398 -28.64 6.70 5.49
C ARG A 398 -28.66 8.17 5.06
N ASN A 399 -29.85 8.77 4.97
CA ASN A 399 -30.03 10.18 4.60
C ASN A 399 -29.30 10.58 3.29
N ASN A 400 -29.28 9.69 2.29
CA ASN A 400 -28.54 9.82 1.02
C ASN A 400 -27.01 9.96 1.14
N ALA A 401 -26.43 9.49 2.25
CA ALA A 401 -24.99 9.33 2.44
C ALA A 401 -24.64 7.89 2.88
N ILE A 402 -23.37 7.52 2.71
CA ILE A 402 -22.74 6.40 3.42
C ILE A 402 -21.83 7.02 4.47
N THR A 403 -21.78 6.45 5.67
CA THR A 403 -20.82 6.83 6.69
C THR A 403 -20.10 5.60 7.22
N PHE A 404 -18.78 5.66 7.20
CA PHE A 404 -17.89 4.73 7.89
C PHE A 404 -17.51 5.38 9.22
N ASP A 405 -18.21 4.99 10.29
CA ASP A 405 -18.10 5.49 11.67
C ASP A 405 -17.82 4.37 12.69
N SER A 406 -17.74 3.13 12.20
CA SER A 406 -17.73 1.89 12.99
C SER A 406 -16.54 1.03 12.55
N LEU A 407 -15.35 1.66 12.50
CA LEU A 407 -14.12 1.04 12.02
C LEU A 407 -13.62 -0.07 12.98
N ALA A 408 -13.07 -1.14 12.41
CA ALA A 408 -12.42 -2.21 13.16
C ALA A 408 -11.28 -1.64 14.03
N GLY A 409 -11.25 -2.02 15.31
CA GLY A 409 -10.32 -1.44 16.28
C GLY A 409 -10.67 -0.03 16.78
N GLY A 410 -11.78 0.57 16.31
CA GLY A 410 -12.20 1.94 16.65
C GLY A 410 -11.63 3.01 15.73
N GLY A 411 -10.66 2.68 14.87
CA GLY A 411 -10.02 3.58 13.93
C GLY A 411 -8.75 2.98 13.33
N TYR A 412 -8.12 3.71 12.42
CA TYR A 412 -6.85 3.32 11.80
C TYR A 412 -5.75 4.36 12.09
N VAL A 413 -4.59 3.92 12.55
CA VAL A 413 -3.49 4.82 12.93
C VAL A 413 -2.75 5.30 11.68
N ILE A 414 -2.69 6.62 11.50
CA ILE A 414 -1.91 7.31 10.47
C ILE A 414 -0.58 7.76 11.10
N PRO A 415 0.55 7.10 10.81
CA PRO A 415 1.83 7.45 11.41
C PRO A 415 2.41 8.71 10.78
N LYS A 416 2.98 9.59 11.61
CA LYS A 416 3.56 10.85 11.18
C LYS A 416 4.79 10.67 10.31
N GLY A 417 5.05 11.65 9.44
CA GLY A 417 6.32 11.76 8.71
C GLY A 417 6.62 10.62 7.72
N ARG A 418 5.64 9.78 7.35
CA ARG A 418 5.78 8.83 6.24
C ARG A 418 6.06 9.58 4.91
N PRO A 419 6.86 9.02 3.99
CA PRO A 419 7.14 9.64 2.68
C PRO A 419 5.97 9.49 1.67
N LYS A 420 4.94 8.71 2.01
CA LYS A 420 3.71 8.50 1.23
C LYS A 420 2.49 8.60 2.17
N PRO A 421 1.34 9.11 1.70
CA PRO A 421 0.08 8.99 2.43
C PRO A 421 -0.37 7.52 2.49
N ILE A 422 -1.06 7.12 3.56
CA ILE A 422 -1.80 5.86 3.65
C ILE A 422 -2.96 5.90 2.64
N ILE A 423 -3.22 4.81 1.91
CA ILE A 423 -4.25 4.80 0.87
C ILE A 423 -5.52 4.10 1.35
N PHE A 424 -6.66 4.74 1.15
CA PHE A 424 -7.98 4.23 1.48
C PHE A 424 -8.84 4.11 0.21
N GLU A 425 -9.64 3.04 0.13
CA GLU A 425 -10.50 2.75 -1.02
C GLU A 425 -11.92 2.39 -0.58
N VAL A 426 -12.92 2.99 -1.24
CA VAL A 426 -14.35 2.72 -1.00
C VAL A 426 -14.84 1.74 -2.06
N HIS A 427 -15.13 0.49 -1.66
CA HIS A 427 -15.61 -0.56 -2.56
C HIS A 427 -17.11 -0.86 -2.36
N ALA A 428 -17.78 -1.37 -3.39
CA ALA A 428 -19.18 -1.82 -3.31
C ALA A 428 -19.50 -3.00 -4.24
N ASP A 429 -20.59 -3.70 -3.94
CA ASP A 429 -21.31 -4.57 -4.88
C ASP A 429 -22.29 -3.72 -5.70
N ILE A 430 -22.27 -3.78 -7.03
CA ILE A 430 -23.32 -3.17 -7.87
C ILE A 430 -24.64 -3.93 -7.67
N ALA A 431 -25.74 -3.18 -7.57
CA ALA A 431 -27.04 -3.75 -7.23
C ALA A 431 -27.63 -4.60 -8.37
N PRO A 432 -28.48 -5.61 -8.07
CA PRO A 432 -29.25 -6.36 -9.07
C PRO A 432 -30.33 -5.51 -9.76
N SER A 433 -30.68 -4.36 -9.20
CA SER A 433 -31.68 -3.43 -9.72
C SER A 433 -31.23 -2.00 -9.44
N THR A 434 -31.45 -1.10 -10.39
CA THR A 434 -30.89 0.26 -10.41
C THR A 434 -31.95 1.28 -10.77
N THR A 435 -31.93 2.45 -10.13
CA THR A 435 -32.76 3.60 -10.53
C THR A 435 -32.18 4.28 -11.77
N ALA A 436 -33.06 4.75 -12.66
CA ALA A 436 -32.66 5.52 -13.85
C ALA A 436 -32.29 6.99 -13.50
N PRO A 437 -31.25 7.58 -14.11
CA PRO A 437 -30.27 6.94 -14.99
C PRO A 437 -29.39 5.96 -14.20
N ALA A 438 -29.09 4.80 -14.81
CA ALA A 438 -28.33 3.71 -14.19
C ALA A 438 -26.84 4.08 -14.10
N GLN A 439 -26.51 4.93 -13.13
CA GLN A 439 -25.20 5.54 -12.94
C GLN A 439 -24.81 5.58 -11.46
N LEU A 440 -23.52 5.71 -11.18
CA LEU A 440 -23.01 6.05 -9.84
C LEU A 440 -21.68 6.80 -9.95
N GLN A 441 -21.57 7.92 -9.24
CA GLN A 441 -20.30 8.60 -8.95
C GLN A 441 -20.31 9.01 -7.47
N LEU A 442 -19.30 8.61 -6.70
CA LEU A 442 -19.14 9.06 -5.32
C LEU A 442 -18.45 10.43 -5.25
N ALA A 443 -18.67 11.13 -4.14
CA ALA A 443 -17.84 12.22 -3.66
C ALA A 443 -17.84 12.25 -2.13
N PHE A 444 -16.89 12.95 -1.53
CA PHE A 444 -16.93 13.28 -0.10
C PHE A 444 -18.21 14.04 0.26
N HIS A 445 -18.75 13.80 1.45
CA HIS A 445 -19.97 14.43 1.96
C HIS A 445 -19.69 15.85 2.49
N THR A 446 -19.15 16.74 1.65
CA THR A 446 -18.63 18.06 2.02
C THR A 446 -19.66 19.03 2.62
N SER A 447 -20.97 18.74 2.48
CA SER A 447 -22.06 19.46 3.16
C SER A 447 -22.25 19.10 4.64
N SER A 448 -21.62 18.03 5.13
CA SER A 448 -21.56 17.69 6.55
C SER A 448 -20.31 18.32 7.20
N PRO A 449 -20.40 18.95 8.39
CA PRO A 449 -19.23 19.56 9.05
C PRO A 449 -18.23 18.53 9.59
N SER A 450 -18.58 17.24 9.62
CA SER A 450 -17.80 16.15 10.19
C SER A 450 -17.70 14.95 9.24
N TYR A 451 -17.49 15.21 7.94
CA TYR A 451 -17.40 14.15 6.92
C TYR A 451 -16.07 13.40 6.90
N ILE A 452 -15.07 13.86 7.67
CA ILE A 452 -13.87 13.12 8.06
C ILE A 452 -13.81 13.13 9.59
N GLY A 453 -13.63 11.97 10.20
CA GLY A 453 -13.35 11.80 11.63
C GLY A 453 -11.87 11.51 11.85
N ALA A 454 -11.24 12.25 12.76
CA ALA A 454 -9.92 11.94 13.28
C ALA A 454 -9.70 12.52 14.68
N GLU A 455 -8.82 11.88 15.45
CA GLU A 455 -8.43 12.27 16.80
C GLU A 455 -6.94 12.03 17.06
N THR A 456 -6.40 12.63 18.11
CA THR A 456 -5.09 12.25 18.66
C THR A 456 -5.21 10.96 19.47
N LEU A 457 -4.10 10.24 19.69
CA LEU A 457 -4.12 8.90 20.34
C LEU A 457 -4.57 8.88 21.82
N ASP A 458 -4.81 10.05 22.42
CA ASP A 458 -5.43 10.26 23.73
C ASP A 458 -6.95 10.56 23.66
N GLY A 459 -7.56 10.48 22.47
CA GLY A 459 -9.01 10.61 22.24
C GLY A 459 -9.51 12.05 22.05
N ALA A 460 -8.63 13.02 21.81
CA ALA A 460 -9.04 14.41 21.54
C ALA A 460 -9.31 14.65 20.04
N PRO A 461 -10.53 15.04 19.63
CA PRO A 461 -10.90 15.16 18.21
C PRO A 461 -10.18 16.31 17.51
N LEU A 462 -9.90 16.13 16.22
CA LEU A 462 -9.36 17.18 15.36
C LEU A 462 -10.49 18.13 14.91
N MET A 463 -10.38 19.39 15.31
CA MET A 463 -11.39 20.41 15.05
C MET A 463 -11.31 20.98 13.63
N ASN A 464 -12.49 21.08 13.00
CA ASN A 464 -12.78 21.73 11.71
C ASN A 464 -12.06 21.15 10.48
N ILE A 465 -12.82 21.04 9.38
CA ILE A 465 -12.35 20.55 8.09
C ILE A 465 -12.22 21.72 7.11
N GLN A 466 -11.01 21.96 6.59
CA GLN A 466 -10.80 22.79 5.40
C GLN A 466 -11.10 21.94 4.17
N THR A 467 -11.96 22.41 3.28
CA THR A 467 -12.23 21.75 1.99
C THR A 467 -11.80 22.67 0.86
N ASP A 468 -10.92 22.19 -0.02
CA ASP A 468 -10.48 22.90 -1.24
C ASP A 468 -10.09 24.37 -1.03
N GLY A 469 -9.36 24.62 0.07
CA GLY A 469 -8.87 25.93 0.49
C GLY A 469 -9.77 26.73 1.44
N SER A 470 -11.01 26.29 1.70
CA SER A 470 -11.99 27.01 2.52
C SER A 470 -12.19 26.39 3.91
N CYS A 471 -11.93 27.16 4.98
CA CYS A 471 -12.25 26.81 6.37
C CYS A 471 -13.61 27.43 6.77
N PRO A 472 -14.57 26.66 7.33
CA PRO A 472 -15.91 27.18 7.63
C PRO A 472 -15.94 28.09 8.88
N SER A 473 -15.21 27.77 9.94
CA SER A 473 -14.94 28.68 11.07
C SER A 473 -13.77 28.18 11.93
N GLY A 474 -13.01 29.13 12.51
CA GLY A 474 -11.83 28.82 13.33
C GLY A 474 -10.66 28.21 12.55
N PRO A 475 -9.57 27.81 13.23
CA PRO A 475 -8.50 27.05 12.62
C PRO A 475 -8.98 25.62 12.27
N CYS A 476 -8.63 25.15 11.08
CA CYS A 476 -8.83 23.76 10.69
C CYS A 476 -7.63 22.90 11.07
N ARG A 477 -7.88 21.69 11.57
CA ARG A 477 -6.86 20.65 11.78
C ARG A 477 -6.95 19.53 10.74
N ILE A 478 -8.06 19.41 10.02
CA ILE A 478 -8.23 18.47 8.91
C ILE A 478 -8.25 19.29 7.60
N PHE A 479 -7.49 18.86 6.61
CA PHE A 479 -7.34 19.53 5.31
C PHE A 479 -7.67 18.53 4.20
N VAL A 480 -8.76 18.77 3.47
CA VAL A 480 -9.23 17.89 2.39
C VAL A 480 -9.07 18.59 1.05
N THR A 481 -8.45 17.91 0.10
CA THR A 481 -8.50 18.22 -1.33
C THR A 481 -9.38 17.19 -2.03
N THR A 482 -10.45 17.64 -2.68
CA THR A 482 -11.38 16.77 -3.42
C THR A 482 -11.01 16.69 -4.91
N ASP A 483 -11.51 15.65 -5.58
CA ASP A 483 -11.35 15.45 -7.02
C ASP A 483 -12.59 14.73 -7.59
N THR A 484 -12.60 14.42 -8.87
CA THR A 484 -13.68 13.67 -9.53
C THR A 484 -13.39 12.17 -9.49
N ALA A 485 -14.15 11.42 -8.71
CA ALA A 485 -14.17 9.96 -8.78
C ALA A 485 -14.82 9.48 -10.08
N THR A 486 -14.62 8.22 -10.46
CA THR A 486 -15.16 7.67 -11.71
C THR A 486 -16.69 7.77 -11.79
N LEU A 487 -17.21 8.33 -12.89
CA LEU A 487 -18.62 8.20 -13.24
C LEU A 487 -18.85 6.83 -13.89
N TYR A 488 -19.38 5.90 -13.11
CA TYR A 488 -19.76 4.58 -13.60
C TYR A 488 -21.12 4.64 -14.30
N GLN A 489 -21.14 4.21 -15.57
CA GLN A 489 -22.35 3.74 -16.24
C GLN A 489 -22.60 2.29 -15.80
N ILE A 490 -23.86 1.94 -15.51
CA ILE A 490 -24.23 0.61 -15.05
C ILE A 490 -25.06 -0.07 -16.15
N ALA A 491 -24.39 -0.95 -16.91
CA ALA A 491 -25.04 -1.84 -17.86
C ALA A 491 -25.73 -3.00 -17.13
N ASP A 492 -26.63 -3.71 -17.83
CA ASP A 492 -27.28 -4.90 -17.26
C ASP A 492 -26.30 -6.06 -17.10
N GLN A 493 -25.50 -6.34 -18.13
CA GLN A 493 -24.56 -7.46 -18.21
C GLN A 493 -23.45 -7.19 -19.24
N GLY A 494 -22.39 -8.00 -19.23
CA GLY A 494 -21.33 -7.97 -20.25
C GLY A 494 -21.71 -8.70 -21.54
N ASN A 495 -21.23 -8.22 -22.69
CA ASN A 495 -21.44 -8.86 -23.98
C ASN A 495 -20.26 -9.75 -24.37
N LEU A 496 -20.53 -10.73 -25.25
CA LEU A 496 -19.50 -11.52 -25.92
C LEU A 496 -19.75 -11.53 -27.43
N TYR A 497 -18.73 -11.16 -28.20
CA TYR A 497 -18.72 -11.35 -29.65
C TYR A 497 -17.79 -12.51 -29.97
N VAL A 498 -18.26 -13.42 -30.82
CA VAL A 498 -17.45 -14.51 -31.38
C VAL A 498 -17.44 -14.34 -32.89
N THR A 499 -16.27 -14.20 -33.50
CA THR A 499 -16.10 -14.05 -34.94
C THR A 499 -15.09 -15.05 -35.48
N GLU A 500 -15.00 -15.19 -36.80
CA GLU A 500 -13.82 -15.77 -37.42
C GLU A 500 -12.59 -14.90 -37.09
N ASP A 501 -11.43 -15.54 -36.93
CA ASP A 501 -10.15 -14.84 -36.90
C ASP A 501 -9.51 -14.85 -38.30
N THR A 502 -9.80 -13.81 -39.06
CA THR A 502 -9.31 -13.61 -40.44
C THR A 502 -7.87 -13.08 -40.50
N THR A 503 -7.14 -12.99 -39.38
CA THR A 503 -5.74 -12.50 -39.38
C THR A 503 -4.75 -13.47 -40.04
N ILE A 504 -5.13 -14.74 -40.23
CA ILE A 504 -4.40 -15.73 -41.03
C ILE A 504 -5.39 -16.49 -41.91
N THR A 505 -5.21 -16.44 -43.23
CA THR A 505 -5.99 -17.24 -44.18
C THR A 505 -5.69 -18.73 -43.99
N LEU A 506 -6.68 -19.52 -43.56
CA LEU A 506 -6.57 -20.97 -43.53
C LEU A 506 -6.61 -21.54 -44.95
N LEU A 507 -5.58 -22.29 -45.31
CA LEU A 507 -5.55 -23.07 -46.55
C LEU A 507 -6.18 -24.46 -46.34
N PRO A 508 -6.69 -25.13 -47.40
CA PRO A 508 -7.11 -26.51 -47.31
C PRO A 508 -5.98 -27.44 -46.82
N ARG A 509 -6.34 -28.49 -46.08
CA ARG A 509 -5.36 -29.42 -45.46
C ARG A 509 -5.69 -30.90 -45.69
N GLN A 510 -4.63 -31.71 -45.74
CA GLN A 510 -4.67 -33.16 -45.74
C GLN A 510 -4.33 -33.65 -44.33
N PHE A 511 -5.35 -34.18 -43.65
CA PHE A 511 -5.32 -34.52 -42.24
C PHE A 511 -4.95 -36.00 -42.07
N LEU A 512 -3.72 -36.26 -41.62
CA LEU A 512 -3.18 -37.62 -41.53
C LEU A 512 -3.76 -38.40 -40.33
N GLY A 513 -4.27 -39.60 -40.60
CA GLY A 513 -4.76 -40.57 -39.60
C GLY A 513 -3.74 -40.82 -38.49
N GLY A 514 -4.21 -40.79 -37.24
CA GLY A 514 -3.42 -40.95 -36.01
C GLY A 514 -2.70 -39.68 -35.52
N THR A 515 -2.72 -38.57 -36.27
CA THR A 515 -1.96 -37.35 -35.93
C THR A 515 -2.81 -36.23 -35.33
N LEU A 516 -2.15 -35.15 -34.86
CA LEU A 516 -2.81 -33.87 -34.65
C LEU A 516 -2.75 -33.07 -35.95
N GLY A 517 -3.91 -32.81 -36.55
CA GLY A 517 -4.05 -31.98 -37.73
C GLY A 517 -3.69 -30.51 -37.49
N ASP A 518 -3.55 -29.74 -38.56
CA ASP A 518 -3.43 -28.29 -38.50
C ASP A 518 -4.76 -27.60 -38.15
N GLU A 519 -4.75 -26.27 -38.12
CA GLU A 519 -5.89 -25.44 -37.72
C GLU A 519 -6.99 -25.50 -38.80
N ILE A 520 -8.16 -26.04 -38.43
CA ILE A 520 -9.32 -26.19 -39.34
C ILE A 520 -10.35 -25.06 -39.15
N LEU A 521 -10.32 -24.39 -38.00
CA LEU A 521 -11.12 -23.20 -37.68
C LEU A 521 -10.33 -22.32 -36.71
N ARG A 522 -10.37 -21.00 -36.91
CA ARG A 522 -9.85 -20.00 -35.96
C ARG A 522 -10.98 -19.05 -35.57
N LEU A 523 -11.15 -18.87 -34.27
CA LEU A 523 -12.17 -17.99 -33.69
C LEU A 523 -11.49 -16.84 -32.96
N ASN A 524 -12.09 -15.66 -33.02
CA ASN A 524 -11.78 -14.53 -32.15
C ASN A 524 -12.93 -14.27 -31.18
N PHE A 525 -12.62 -14.04 -29.91
CA PHE A 525 -13.60 -13.72 -28.86
C PHE A 525 -13.32 -12.33 -28.29
N ARG A 526 -14.32 -11.44 -28.25
CA ARG A 526 -14.22 -10.10 -27.62
C ARG A 526 -15.28 -9.93 -26.54
N GLY A 527 -14.85 -9.60 -25.32
CA GLY A 527 -15.75 -9.28 -24.19
C GLY A 527 -15.99 -7.77 -24.08
N GLU A 528 -17.17 -7.34 -23.62
CA GLU A 528 -17.47 -5.93 -23.33
C GLU A 528 -18.18 -5.74 -21.99
N HIS A 529 -18.02 -4.55 -21.40
CA HIS A 529 -18.44 -4.12 -20.04
C HIS A 529 -17.77 -4.88 -18.87
N GLU A 530 -17.63 -6.19 -18.94
CA GLU A 530 -16.82 -6.99 -18.01
C GLU A 530 -16.03 -8.08 -18.76
N ALA A 531 -15.13 -8.77 -18.05
CA ALA A 531 -14.50 -9.97 -18.58
C ALA A 531 -15.53 -11.12 -18.61
N ILE A 532 -15.45 -11.98 -19.61
CA ILE A 532 -16.41 -13.06 -19.86
C ILE A 532 -15.73 -14.41 -19.69
N ASP A 533 -16.32 -15.31 -18.91
CA ASP A 533 -15.91 -16.71 -18.79
C ASP A 533 -16.72 -17.58 -19.76
N VAL A 534 -16.06 -18.16 -20.76
CA VAL A 534 -16.68 -19.03 -21.76
C VAL A 534 -16.54 -20.49 -21.30
N THR A 535 -17.66 -21.14 -21.02
CA THR A 535 -17.68 -22.49 -20.40
C THR A 535 -18.06 -23.60 -21.38
N HIS A 536 -18.77 -23.30 -22.47
CA HIS A 536 -19.14 -24.30 -23.47
C HIS A 536 -18.94 -23.77 -24.90
N LEU A 537 -18.46 -24.65 -25.78
CA LEU A 537 -18.40 -24.44 -27.24
C LEU A 537 -18.85 -25.70 -27.98
N GLN A 538 -19.68 -25.57 -29.03
CA GLN A 538 -20.15 -26.69 -29.86
C GLN A 538 -19.73 -26.51 -31.33
N PHE A 539 -18.92 -27.43 -31.85
CA PHE A 539 -18.45 -27.43 -33.24
C PHE A 539 -19.16 -28.53 -34.02
N THR A 540 -19.92 -28.20 -35.06
CA THR A 540 -20.67 -29.19 -35.85
C THR A 540 -20.00 -29.43 -37.20
N SER A 541 -19.96 -30.67 -37.67
CA SER A 541 -19.47 -30.98 -39.02
C SER A 541 -20.44 -30.44 -40.10
N VAL A 542 -19.89 -29.86 -41.18
CA VAL A 542 -20.66 -29.27 -42.29
C VAL A 542 -21.00 -30.31 -43.37
N VAL A 543 -20.05 -31.19 -43.71
CA VAL A 543 -20.08 -31.97 -44.96
C VAL A 543 -20.26 -33.48 -44.75
N THR A 544 -19.71 -34.02 -43.67
CA THR A 544 -19.61 -35.48 -43.43
C THR A 544 -19.93 -35.82 -41.97
N THR A 545 -19.93 -37.11 -41.68
CA THR A 545 -19.99 -37.63 -40.30
C THR A 545 -18.72 -37.40 -39.48
N ALA A 546 -17.63 -36.90 -40.06
CA ALA A 546 -16.34 -36.69 -39.39
C ALA A 546 -15.86 -37.91 -38.57
N VAL A 547 -16.09 -39.14 -39.07
CA VAL A 547 -15.80 -40.38 -38.31
C VAL A 547 -14.31 -40.55 -38.03
N SER A 548 -13.45 -39.98 -38.88
CA SER A 548 -12.00 -39.97 -38.73
C SER A 548 -11.49 -39.06 -37.61
N VAL A 549 -12.34 -38.19 -37.05
CA VAL A 549 -11.97 -37.29 -35.96
C VAL A 549 -12.29 -37.96 -34.62
N ASP A 550 -11.30 -38.01 -33.73
CA ASP A 550 -11.47 -38.41 -32.33
C ASP A 550 -12.08 -37.26 -31.52
N ARG A 551 -11.43 -36.09 -31.60
CA ARG A 551 -11.76 -34.88 -30.86
C ARG A 551 -11.22 -33.65 -31.57
N LEU A 552 -11.72 -32.47 -31.22
CA LEU A 552 -11.08 -31.21 -31.56
C LEU A 552 -10.30 -30.72 -30.33
N GLU A 553 -9.05 -30.31 -30.53
CA GLU A 553 -8.16 -29.76 -29.50
C GLU A 553 -8.11 -28.24 -29.67
N LEU A 554 -8.45 -27.51 -28.60
CA LEU A 554 -8.59 -26.04 -28.60
C LEU A 554 -7.35 -25.40 -28.00
N TYR A 555 -6.69 -24.53 -28.76
CA TYR A 555 -5.45 -23.84 -28.38
C TYR A 555 -5.65 -22.33 -28.31
N ARG A 556 -5.06 -21.66 -27.31
CA ARG A 556 -4.86 -20.21 -27.37
C ARG A 556 -3.81 -19.90 -28.45
N GLU A 557 -3.81 -18.68 -28.99
CA GLU A 557 -2.71 -18.23 -29.87
C GLU A 557 -1.35 -18.38 -29.14
N GLY A 558 -0.30 -18.79 -29.86
CA GLY A 558 1.03 -19.10 -29.31
C GLY A 558 1.15 -20.38 -28.45
N SER A 559 0.06 -20.93 -27.89
CA SER A 559 0.14 -22.12 -27.02
C SER A 559 0.54 -23.40 -27.77
N THR A 560 1.40 -24.21 -27.15
CA THR A 560 1.79 -25.56 -27.59
C THR A 560 0.93 -26.67 -26.97
N SER A 561 0.17 -26.37 -25.91
CA SER A 561 -0.77 -27.29 -25.27
C SER A 561 -2.22 -26.82 -25.47
N PRO A 562 -3.19 -27.73 -25.67
CA PRO A 562 -4.59 -27.35 -25.73
C PRO A 562 -5.08 -26.96 -24.34
N PHE A 563 -5.91 -25.91 -24.26
CA PHE A 563 -6.57 -25.55 -23.00
C PHE A 563 -7.86 -26.34 -22.80
N ALA A 564 -8.51 -26.82 -23.88
CA ALA A 564 -9.75 -27.60 -23.82
C ALA A 564 -9.81 -28.62 -24.97
N THR A 565 -10.72 -29.60 -24.85
CA THR A 565 -11.01 -30.60 -25.90
C THR A 565 -12.51 -30.73 -26.11
N ALA A 566 -12.93 -30.82 -27.37
CA ALA A 566 -14.31 -31.06 -27.77
C ALA A 566 -14.48 -32.50 -28.28
N THR A 567 -15.46 -33.23 -27.77
CA THR A 567 -15.79 -34.60 -28.22
C THR A 567 -17.29 -34.76 -28.47
N VAL A 568 -17.70 -35.75 -29.25
CA VAL A 568 -19.13 -36.07 -29.44
C VAL A 568 -19.74 -36.58 -28.13
N GLY A 569 -19.03 -37.39 -27.35
CA GLY A 569 -19.50 -37.87 -26.05
C GLY A 569 -19.71 -36.73 -25.02
N SER A 570 -18.90 -35.68 -25.09
CA SER A 570 -19.02 -34.49 -24.25
C SER A 570 -20.32 -33.70 -24.51
N CYS A 571 -20.99 -33.89 -25.66
CA CYS A 571 -22.30 -33.31 -25.93
C CYS A 571 -23.45 -33.99 -25.17
N SER A 572 -23.19 -35.05 -24.40
CA SER A 572 -24.24 -35.74 -23.63
C SER A 572 -25.02 -34.74 -22.74
N GLY A 573 -26.34 -34.79 -22.87
CA GLY A 573 -27.28 -33.88 -22.19
C GLY A 573 -27.58 -32.57 -22.93
N ASP A 574 -26.89 -32.24 -24.02
CA ASP A 574 -27.11 -31.01 -24.79
C ASP A 574 -27.95 -31.25 -26.05
N LEU A 575 -28.85 -30.33 -26.38
CA LEU A 575 -29.34 -30.17 -27.75
C LEU A 575 -28.22 -29.59 -28.62
N VAL A 576 -27.94 -30.26 -29.74
CA VAL A 576 -26.87 -29.95 -30.69
C VAL A 576 -27.41 -29.65 -32.09
N PRO A 577 -26.70 -28.86 -32.94
CA PRO A 577 -27.17 -28.54 -34.29
C PRO A 577 -27.24 -29.73 -35.25
N GLY A 578 -26.44 -30.79 -35.03
CA GLY A 578 -26.42 -31.99 -35.86
C GLY A 578 -25.88 -33.21 -35.13
N PRO A 579 -25.98 -34.42 -35.71
CA PRO A 579 -25.60 -35.67 -35.05
C PRO A 579 -24.08 -35.80 -34.79
N MET A 580 -23.26 -35.06 -35.54
CA MET A 580 -21.79 -35.04 -35.41
C MET A 580 -21.32 -33.64 -34.99
N THR A 581 -21.74 -33.28 -33.78
CA THR A 581 -21.29 -32.10 -33.05
C THR A 581 -20.29 -32.54 -31.98
N PHE A 582 -19.22 -31.76 -31.81
CA PHE A 582 -18.17 -31.94 -30.83
C PHE A 582 -18.27 -30.81 -29.80
N CYS A 583 -18.49 -31.14 -28.54
CA CYS A 583 -18.72 -30.14 -27.47
C CYS A 583 -17.51 -30.04 -26.54
N ALA A 584 -16.91 -28.86 -26.42
CA ALA A 584 -15.96 -28.55 -25.36
C ALA A 584 -16.73 -28.07 -24.14
N LYS A 585 -16.85 -28.93 -23.12
CA LYS A 585 -17.34 -28.54 -21.78
C LYS A 585 -16.13 -28.20 -20.92
N MET A 586 -16.03 -26.95 -20.51
CA MET A 586 -14.90 -26.38 -19.81
C MET A 586 -15.24 -26.12 -18.33
N PHE A 587 -14.25 -26.23 -17.47
CA PHE A 587 -14.31 -25.74 -16.11
C PHE A 587 -14.42 -24.21 -16.11
N ASN A 588 -14.98 -23.65 -15.05
CA ASN A 588 -15.02 -22.21 -14.85
C ASN A 588 -13.60 -21.62 -14.93
N GLN A 589 -13.49 -20.42 -15.51
CA GLN A 589 -12.27 -19.62 -15.66
C GLN A 589 -11.21 -20.19 -16.63
N GLN A 590 -11.54 -21.25 -17.37
CA GLN A 590 -10.65 -21.90 -18.35
C GLN A 590 -10.49 -21.08 -19.64
N LEU A 591 -11.54 -20.37 -20.07
CA LEU A 591 -11.53 -19.42 -21.19
C LEU A 591 -12.11 -18.06 -20.79
N ILE A 592 -11.36 -17.33 -19.96
CA ILE A 592 -11.60 -15.90 -19.72
C ILE A 592 -11.23 -15.09 -20.98
N VAL A 593 -12.14 -14.21 -21.38
CA VAL A 593 -12.03 -13.18 -22.42
C VAL A 593 -12.11 -11.81 -21.73
N PRO A 594 -11.01 -11.02 -21.65
CA PRO A 594 -11.04 -9.75 -20.93
C PRO A 594 -11.90 -8.67 -21.61
N ALA A 595 -12.43 -7.73 -20.82
CA ALA A 595 -13.20 -6.60 -21.35
C ALA A 595 -12.35 -5.75 -22.31
N GLY A 596 -12.87 -5.51 -23.51
CA GLY A 596 -12.20 -4.71 -24.54
C GLY A 596 -10.97 -5.36 -25.16
N GLN A 597 -10.76 -6.68 -24.99
CA GLN A 597 -9.63 -7.41 -25.57
C GLN A 597 -10.10 -8.60 -26.41
N ASP A 598 -9.34 -8.86 -27.47
CA ASP A 598 -9.51 -9.99 -28.37
C ASP A 598 -8.74 -11.22 -27.86
N VAL A 599 -9.40 -12.37 -27.76
CA VAL A 599 -8.82 -13.66 -27.40
C VAL A 599 -9.06 -14.66 -28.53
N LYS A 600 -7.99 -15.02 -29.23
CA LYS A 600 -8.05 -16.00 -30.33
C LYS A 600 -7.94 -17.44 -29.84
N VAL A 601 -8.78 -18.30 -30.41
CA VAL A 601 -8.82 -19.75 -30.20
C VAL A 601 -8.65 -20.46 -31.53
N ARG A 602 -7.69 -21.39 -31.58
CA ARG A 602 -7.32 -22.18 -32.76
C ARG A 602 -7.81 -23.60 -32.54
N VAL A 603 -8.60 -24.12 -33.48
CA VAL A 603 -9.26 -25.43 -33.38
C VAL A 603 -8.54 -26.42 -34.30
N ARG A 604 -8.01 -27.51 -33.73
CA ARG A 604 -7.22 -28.53 -34.46
C ARG A 604 -7.87 -29.91 -34.30
N PRO A 605 -8.12 -30.67 -35.37
CA PRO A 605 -8.66 -32.03 -35.23
C PRO A 605 -7.56 -32.98 -34.78
N ARG A 606 -7.86 -33.85 -33.82
CA ARG A 606 -7.09 -35.08 -33.55
C ARG A 606 -7.71 -36.19 -34.39
N LEU A 607 -6.91 -36.80 -35.26
CA LEU A 607 -7.37 -37.86 -36.15
C LEU A 607 -7.16 -39.22 -35.49
N LYS A 608 -8.13 -40.11 -35.67
CA LYS A 608 -8.03 -41.53 -35.35
C LYS A 608 -7.08 -42.23 -36.34
N THR A 609 -6.56 -43.38 -35.96
CA THR A 609 -6.01 -44.35 -36.92
C THR A 609 -7.14 -45.02 -37.72
N ASP A 610 -6.79 -45.67 -38.82
CA ASP A 610 -7.68 -46.56 -39.60
C ASP A 610 -8.23 -47.76 -38.80
N ILE A 611 -7.44 -48.31 -37.88
CA ILE A 611 -7.82 -49.34 -36.91
C ILE A 611 -8.92 -48.81 -35.97
N GLU A 612 -8.82 -47.54 -35.57
CA GLU A 612 -9.83 -46.82 -34.77
C GLU A 612 -11.01 -46.28 -35.61
N GLY A 613 -10.98 -46.48 -36.94
CA GLY A 613 -12.08 -46.15 -37.85
C GLY A 613 -11.95 -44.86 -38.65
N ALA A 614 -10.75 -44.28 -38.79
CA ALA A 614 -10.51 -43.27 -39.81
C ALA A 614 -10.59 -43.85 -41.23
N VAL A 615 -10.99 -43.01 -42.20
CA VAL A 615 -11.08 -43.40 -43.60
C VAL A 615 -10.47 -42.32 -44.50
N SER A 616 -9.66 -42.74 -45.48
CA SER A 616 -9.09 -41.82 -46.45
C SER A 616 -10.19 -41.23 -47.36
N GLY A 617 -10.06 -39.96 -47.72
CA GLY A 617 -11.03 -39.24 -48.55
C GLY A 617 -12.21 -38.61 -47.80
N GLU A 618 -12.35 -38.77 -46.48
CA GLU A 618 -13.42 -38.09 -45.74
C GLU A 618 -13.20 -36.57 -45.73
N ALA A 619 -14.10 -35.80 -46.36
CA ALA A 619 -14.05 -34.34 -46.33
C ALA A 619 -14.34 -33.82 -44.91
N LEU A 620 -13.44 -33.02 -44.34
CA LEU A 620 -13.58 -32.43 -43.01
C LEU A 620 -13.81 -30.92 -43.12
N GLN A 621 -14.84 -30.42 -42.43
CA GLN A 621 -15.11 -28.99 -42.27
C GLN A 621 -16.05 -28.81 -41.07
N PHE A 622 -15.76 -27.86 -40.19
CA PHE A 622 -16.56 -27.61 -38.98
C PHE A 622 -17.07 -26.18 -38.92
N TYR A 623 -18.21 -25.96 -38.27
CA TYR A 623 -18.74 -24.62 -38.00
C TYR A 623 -19.14 -24.44 -36.53
N LEU A 624 -19.01 -23.20 -36.05
CA LEU A 624 -19.68 -22.72 -34.84
C LEU A 624 -21.04 -22.16 -35.27
N SER A 625 -22.15 -22.72 -34.77
CA SER A 625 -23.48 -22.31 -35.25
C SER A 625 -23.91 -20.94 -34.73
N LYS A 626 -24.69 -20.22 -35.54
CA LYS A 626 -25.29 -18.93 -35.20
C LYS A 626 -26.28 -18.96 -34.04
N LYS A 627 -26.73 -20.13 -33.57
CA LYS A 627 -27.64 -20.27 -32.42
C LYS A 627 -27.03 -19.63 -31.17
N PRO A 628 -27.57 -18.49 -30.67
CA PRO A 628 -26.79 -17.57 -29.86
C PRO A 628 -26.25 -18.14 -28.52
N VAL A 629 -27.13 -18.63 -27.65
CA VAL A 629 -26.78 -19.25 -26.36
C VAL A 629 -27.75 -20.37 -26.02
N SER A 630 -27.22 -21.38 -25.34
CA SER A 630 -27.97 -22.44 -24.69
C SER A 630 -28.75 -21.99 -23.45
N ASN A 631 -30.06 -22.23 -23.47
CA ASN A 631 -30.83 -22.50 -22.26
C ASN A 631 -30.21 -23.72 -21.53
N ASP A 632 -29.64 -23.53 -20.33
CA ASP A 632 -28.97 -24.61 -19.59
C ASP A 632 -29.87 -25.78 -19.15
N VAL A 633 -31.19 -25.67 -19.29
CA VAL A 633 -32.13 -26.79 -19.10
C VAL A 633 -32.16 -27.73 -20.31
N THR A 634 -31.82 -27.24 -21.50
CA THR A 634 -31.83 -28.00 -22.77
C THR A 634 -30.47 -28.10 -23.46
N GLY A 635 -29.48 -27.28 -23.06
CA GLY A 635 -28.14 -27.26 -23.61
C GLY A 635 -28.01 -26.65 -25.02
N GLU A 636 -29.04 -25.98 -25.53
CA GLU A 636 -29.24 -25.64 -26.95
C GLU A 636 -28.49 -24.40 -27.47
N GLY A 637 -27.19 -24.48 -27.75
CA GLY A 637 -26.49 -23.34 -28.36
C GLY A 637 -24.99 -23.52 -28.51
N ALA A 638 -24.42 -22.84 -29.51
CA ALA A 638 -23.03 -23.07 -29.91
C ALA A 638 -22.01 -22.51 -28.90
N VAL A 639 -22.42 -21.58 -28.05
CA VAL A 639 -21.60 -20.95 -27.01
C VAL A 639 -22.40 -20.93 -25.69
N ARG A 640 -21.71 -21.04 -24.55
CA ARG A 640 -22.22 -20.59 -23.24
C ARG A 640 -21.17 -19.78 -22.53
N ALA A 641 -21.60 -18.67 -21.95
CA ALA A 641 -20.75 -17.67 -21.35
C ALA A 641 -21.41 -17.06 -20.10
N SER A 642 -20.60 -16.52 -19.20
CA SER A 642 -21.07 -15.76 -18.05
C SER A 642 -20.10 -14.64 -17.73
N GLY A 643 -20.60 -13.56 -17.15
CA GLY A 643 -19.78 -12.48 -16.62
C GLY A 643 -18.84 -12.99 -15.52
N PHE A 644 -17.54 -12.75 -15.65
CA PHE A 644 -16.52 -13.19 -14.70
C PHE A 644 -16.65 -12.46 -13.35
N SER A 645 -17.13 -11.22 -13.35
CA SER A 645 -17.19 -10.35 -12.16
C SER A 645 -18.61 -10.19 -11.61
N SER A 646 -19.63 -10.40 -12.45
CA SER A 646 -21.05 -10.41 -12.07
C SER A 646 -21.61 -11.79 -11.74
N PHE A 647 -21.07 -12.84 -12.36
CA PHE A 647 -21.65 -14.18 -12.46
C PHE A 647 -23.03 -14.23 -13.15
N ASN A 648 -23.44 -13.18 -13.86
CA ASN A 648 -24.62 -13.16 -14.71
C ASN A 648 -24.38 -14.08 -15.93
N ARG A 649 -25.36 -14.91 -16.31
CA ARG A 649 -25.29 -15.69 -17.56
C ARG A 649 -25.68 -14.81 -18.73
N LEU A 650 -24.91 -14.84 -19.81
CA LEU A 650 -25.20 -14.04 -21.00
C LEU A 650 -26.47 -14.57 -21.70
N SER A 651 -27.26 -13.63 -22.21
CA SER A 651 -28.49 -13.92 -22.96
C SER A 651 -28.19 -14.47 -24.36
N ALA A 652 -29.18 -15.15 -24.93
CA ALA A 652 -29.20 -15.41 -26.36
C ALA A 652 -29.52 -14.12 -27.12
N ASN A 653 -28.69 -13.75 -28.10
CA ASN A 653 -28.88 -12.59 -28.98
C ASN A 653 -30.32 -12.52 -29.51
N ASN A 654 -30.99 -11.40 -29.24
CA ASN A 654 -32.38 -11.17 -29.64
C ASN A 654 -32.52 -10.45 -31.00
N GLU A 655 -31.39 -10.17 -31.65
CA GLU A 655 -31.22 -9.63 -33.01
C GLU A 655 -31.75 -8.20 -33.22
N ASN A 656 -32.03 -7.44 -32.15
CA ASN A 656 -32.54 -6.06 -32.22
C ASN A 656 -31.53 -4.98 -32.66
N GLY A 657 -30.22 -5.31 -32.74
CA GLY A 657 -29.16 -4.36 -33.09
C GLY A 657 -28.58 -3.54 -31.92
N ILE A 658 -28.91 -3.91 -30.69
CA ILE A 658 -28.35 -3.43 -29.42
C ILE A 658 -27.65 -4.63 -28.75
N ALA A 659 -26.84 -4.41 -27.71
CA ALA A 659 -26.15 -5.48 -27.00
C ALA A 659 -26.22 -5.28 -25.48
N GLU A 660 -27.27 -5.85 -24.90
CA GLU A 660 -27.67 -5.79 -23.49
C GLU A 660 -27.28 -7.04 -22.67
N GLY A 661 -26.09 -7.58 -22.96
CA GLY A 661 -25.47 -8.71 -22.26
C GLY A 661 -25.65 -10.05 -22.97
N GLU A 662 -25.40 -10.07 -24.28
CA GLU A 662 -25.72 -11.19 -25.17
C GLU A 662 -24.47 -11.85 -25.76
N VAL A 663 -24.61 -13.05 -26.33
CA VAL A 663 -23.57 -13.65 -27.20
C VAL A 663 -23.93 -13.46 -28.68
N ILE A 664 -23.17 -12.59 -29.33
CA ILE A 664 -23.24 -12.32 -30.77
C ILE A 664 -22.25 -13.24 -31.48
N ILE A 665 -22.69 -13.95 -32.52
CA ILE A 665 -21.92 -14.95 -33.26
C ILE A 665 -21.85 -14.55 -34.74
N GLY A 666 -20.64 -14.52 -35.30
CA GLY A 666 -20.38 -14.23 -36.71
C GLY A 666 -20.46 -12.74 -37.10
N ASN A 667 -20.60 -11.83 -36.14
CA ASN A 667 -20.50 -10.38 -36.35
C ASN A 667 -19.70 -9.71 -35.22
N ALA A 668 -18.89 -8.71 -35.58
CA ALA A 668 -18.06 -7.94 -34.65
C ALA A 668 -18.79 -6.74 -34.00
N LEU A 669 -20.06 -6.56 -34.32
CA LEU A 669 -20.97 -5.49 -33.88
C LEU A 669 -22.36 -6.10 -33.60
N PRO A 670 -23.22 -5.42 -32.81
CA PRO A 670 -24.59 -5.87 -32.54
C PRO A 670 -25.42 -6.05 -33.83
N GLY A 671 -26.28 -7.07 -33.87
CA GLY A 671 -27.11 -7.44 -35.03
C GLY A 671 -27.39 -8.94 -35.10
N GLU A 672 -28.01 -9.41 -36.19
CA GLU A 672 -28.31 -10.84 -36.46
C GLU A 672 -27.07 -11.75 -36.31
N ASN A 673 -27.24 -13.02 -35.94
CA ASN A 673 -26.12 -13.97 -35.89
C ASN A 673 -25.86 -14.68 -37.24
N LYS A 674 -24.59 -15.05 -37.48
CA LYS A 674 -24.10 -15.78 -38.67
C LYS A 674 -23.26 -16.99 -38.25
N ASP A 675 -23.36 -18.09 -39.00
CA ASP A 675 -22.59 -19.30 -38.72
C ASP A 675 -21.12 -19.07 -39.10
N ILE A 676 -20.19 -19.42 -38.20
CA ILE A 676 -18.75 -19.26 -38.44
C ILE A 676 -18.22 -20.57 -39.00
N VAL A 677 -17.99 -20.61 -40.31
CA VAL A 677 -17.65 -21.84 -41.04
C VAL A 677 -16.14 -21.91 -41.25
N GLY A 678 -15.51 -22.95 -40.71
CA GLY A 678 -14.08 -23.21 -40.86
C GLY A 678 -13.69 -23.70 -42.25
N GLN A 679 -12.38 -23.90 -42.44
CA GLN A 679 -11.82 -24.29 -43.72
C GLN A 679 -12.06 -25.77 -44.03
N LYS A 680 -12.32 -26.07 -45.31
CA LYS A 680 -12.48 -27.45 -45.79
C LYS A 680 -11.12 -28.12 -45.99
N GLY A 681 -10.97 -29.35 -45.51
CA GLY A 681 -9.87 -30.27 -45.81
C GLY A 681 -10.36 -31.70 -46.04
N VAL A 682 -9.45 -32.67 -45.99
CA VAL A 682 -9.75 -34.10 -46.19
C VAL A 682 -8.88 -34.98 -45.29
N THR A 683 -9.41 -36.10 -44.81
CA THR A 683 -8.62 -37.15 -44.16
C THR A 683 -7.78 -37.91 -45.17
N VAL A 684 -6.54 -38.24 -44.81
CA VAL A 684 -5.64 -39.16 -45.53
C VAL A 684 -5.00 -40.13 -44.54
N LEU A 685 -4.62 -41.33 -44.95
CA LEU A 685 -4.02 -42.38 -44.10
C LEU A 685 -2.52 -42.56 -44.37
N SER A 686 -2.07 -42.27 -45.60
CA SER A 686 -0.70 -41.88 -45.93
C SER A 686 -0.65 -40.43 -46.41
N LYS A 687 0.53 -39.80 -46.40
CA LYS A 687 0.66 -38.38 -46.76
C LYS A 687 2.06 -38.06 -47.32
N ILE A 688 2.11 -37.31 -48.40
CA ILE A 688 3.31 -36.59 -48.84
C ILE A 688 3.53 -35.42 -47.87
N ALA A 689 4.72 -35.33 -47.28
CA ALA A 689 5.12 -34.31 -46.29
C ALA A 689 6.00 -33.21 -46.90
N GLU A 690 6.75 -33.51 -47.96
CA GLU A 690 7.62 -32.57 -48.67
C GLU A 690 7.78 -33.02 -50.12
N ILE A 691 7.82 -32.05 -51.05
CA ILE A 691 8.29 -32.22 -52.42
C ILE A 691 9.47 -31.25 -52.60
N ALA A 692 10.59 -31.74 -53.12
CA ALA A 692 11.84 -30.97 -53.18
C ALA A 692 12.67 -31.28 -54.43
N ASN A 693 13.55 -30.36 -54.83
CA ASN A 693 14.57 -30.63 -55.84
C ASN A 693 15.57 -31.68 -55.31
N ALA A 694 15.63 -32.85 -55.95
CA ALA A 694 16.53 -33.95 -55.59
C ALA A 694 17.73 -34.07 -56.55
N ASN A 695 18.01 -33.03 -57.33
CA ASN A 695 19.17 -32.94 -58.21
C ASN A 695 20.45 -32.65 -57.41
N PRO A 696 21.57 -33.40 -57.61
CA PRO A 696 22.85 -33.08 -56.99
C PRO A 696 23.56 -31.85 -57.58
N ASP A 697 23.14 -31.36 -58.75
CA ASP A 697 23.71 -30.15 -59.36
C ASP A 697 23.39 -28.89 -58.54
N GLY A 698 24.29 -27.90 -58.60
CA GLY A 698 24.07 -26.60 -57.99
C GLY A 698 22.82 -25.89 -58.53
N LYS A 699 22.26 -24.92 -57.77
CA LYS A 699 21.01 -24.22 -58.13
C LYS A 699 21.02 -23.61 -59.54
N GLU A 700 22.20 -23.17 -59.99
CA GLU A 700 22.50 -22.82 -61.37
C GLU A 700 23.61 -23.76 -61.88
N ALA A 701 23.43 -24.34 -63.06
CA ALA A 701 24.36 -25.30 -63.67
C ALA A 701 24.52 -25.03 -65.19
N SER A 702 25.63 -25.48 -65.78
CA SER A 702 25.84 -25.31 -67.23
C SER A 702 24.97 -26.28 -68.03
N LEU A 703 24.23 -25.77 -69.02
CA LEU A 703 23.30 -26.55 -69.84
C LEU A 703 24.04 -27.66 -70.64
N PRO A 704 23.75 -28.96 -70.39
CA PRO A 704 24.49 -30.08 -70.97
C PRO A 704 24.07 -30.38 -72.42
N THR A 705 24.52 -31.49 -72.97
CA THR A 705 24.22 -31.92 -74.35
C THR A 705 24.16 -33.46 -74.40
N GLY A 706 23.22 -34.01 -75.16
CA GLY A 706 22.82 -35.41 -75.07
C GLY A 706 21.77 -35.65 -73.99
N VAL A 707 21.55 -36.92 -73.64
CA VAL A 707 20.59 -37.36 -72.61
C VAL A 707 21.07 -36.94 -71.22
N TYR A 708 20.23 -36.23 -70.46
CA TYR A 708 20.57 -35.76 -69.12
C TYR A 708 19.34 -35.70 -68.19
N PRO A 709 19.46 -36.13 -66.91
CA PRO A 709 18.38 -36.09 -65.92
C PRO A 709 18.18 -34.67 -65.36
N VAL A 710 17.63 -33.77 -66.17
CA VAL A 710 17.49 -32.35 -65.83
C VAL A 710 16.42 -32.06 -64.77
N GLY A 711 15.32 -32.82 -64.75
CA GLY A 711 14.31 -32.73 -63.71
C GLY A 711 14.47 -33.87 -62.72
N GLN A 712 14.73 -33.58 -61.44
CA GLN A 712 14.86 -34.59 -60.39
C GLN A 712 14.11 -34.12 -59.13
N PHE A 713 13.11 -34.89 -58.71
CA PHE A 713 12.18 -34.49 -57.64
C PHE A 713 12.11 -35.57 -56.56
N GLY A 714 12.34 -35.15 -55.32
CA GLY A 714 12.24 -35.99 -54.12
C GLY A 714 10.88 -35.80 -53.46
N PHE A 715 10.26 -36.90 -53.06
CA PHE A 715 8.97 -36.94 -52.39
C PHE A 715 9.17 -37.64 -51.04
N THR A 716 9.09 -36.87 -49.95
CA THR A 716 9.20 -37.39 -48.58
C THR A 716 7.80 -37.65 -48.03
N THR A 717 7.56 -38.81 -47.45
CA THR A 717 6.30 -39.17 -46.80
C THR A 717 6.32 -38.87 -45.31
N ALA A 718 5.16 -38.56 -44.75
CA ALA A 718 4.98 -38.49 -43.30
C ALA A 718 5.08 -39.89 -42.66
N ALA A 719 5.52 -39.95 -41.41
CA ALA A 719 5.32 -41.12 -40.57
C ALA A 719 3.83 -41.32 -40.29
N ASN A 720 3.33 -42.56 -40.39
CA ASN A 720 1.94 -42.90 -40.08
C ASN A 720 1.85 -44.20 -39.27
N GLY A 721 0.69 -44.44 -38.66
CA GLY A 721 0.39 -45.68 -37.93
C GLY A 721 -0.79 -46.45 -38.52
N ASN A 722 -1.19 -46.11 -39.75
CA ASN A 722 -2.39 -46.64 -40.39
C ASN A 722 -2.03 -47.96 -41.07
N ALA A 723 -2.44 -49.05 -40.44
CA ALA A 723 -1.91 -50.40 -40.62
C ALA A 723 -3.00 -51.49 -40.80
N LYS A 724 -4.26 -51.07 -40.92
CA LYS A 724 -5.40 -51.95 -41.15
C LYS A 724 -5.39 -52.40 -42.59
N ASP A 725 -5.45 -53.72 -42.79
CA ASP A 725 -5.38 -54.34 -44.12
C ASP A 725 -4.07 -53.98 -44.90
N GLY A 726 -3.00 -53.62 -44.17
CA GLY A 726 -1.70 -53.19 -44.70
C GLY A 726 -1.29 -51.82 -44.16
N LEU A 727 0.00 -51.47 -44.22
CA LEU A 727 0.42 -50.08 -43.97
C LEU A 727 0.03 -49.21 -45.16
N ASN A 728 -0.69 -48.11 -44.93
CA ASN A 728 -1.00 -47.14 -45.99
C ASN A 728 0.28 -46.48 -46.53
N LYS A 729 0.44 -46.52 -47.85
CA LYS A 729 1.58 -45.95 -48.59
C LYS A 729 1.11 -44.91 -49.60
N VAL A 730 1.99 -43.95 -49.88
CA VAL A 730 1.84 -43.05 -51.03
C VAL A 730 2.29 -43.81 -52.27
N VAL A 731 1.47 -43.82 -53.33
CA VAL A 731 1.81 -44.41 -54.62
C VAL A 731 1.49 -43.40 -55.71
N ILE A 732 2.50 -42.93 -56.42
CA ILE A 732 2.30 -41.92 -57.46
C ILE A 732 1.95 -42.62 -58.77
N THR A 733 0.92 -42.18 -59.49
CA THR A 733 0.57 -42.75 -60.80
C THR A 733 0.78 -41.78 -61.95
N ASP A 734 0.74 -40.47 -61.70
CA ASP A 734 0.82 -39.48 -62.78
C ASP A 734 1.62 -38.25 -62.39
N TRP A 735 2.43 -37.80 -63.33
CA TRP A 735 3.18 -36.55 -63.32
C TRP A 735 2.94 -35.80 -64.62
N ILE A 736 2.72 -34.49 -64.50
CA ILE A 736 2.97 -33.54 -65.58
C ILE A 736 4.13 -32.64 -65.12
N PHE A 737 5.17 -32.56 -65.94
CA PHE A 737 6.32 -31.69 -65.69
C PHE A 737 6.31 -30.52 -66.67
N ASN A 738 6.32 -29.29 -66.15
CA ASN A 738 6.50 -28.09 -66.97
C ASN A 738 7.99 -27.96 -67.31
N VAL A 739 8.36 -28.02 -68.59
CA VAL A 739 9.73 -27.78 -69.07
C VAL A 739 9.80 -26.35 -69.61
N ALA A 740 10.33 -25.44 -68.82
CA ALA A 740 10.67 -24.09 -69.27
C ALA A 740 11.96 -24.15 -70.11
N LEU A 741 11.86 -23.82 -71.39
CA LEU A 741 12.95 -23.94 -72.36
C LEU A 741 13.12 -22.63 -73.15
N THR A 742 14.34 -22.09 -73.18
CA THR A 742 14.71 -20.89 -73.94
C THR A 742 16.01 -21.11 -74.71
N ASN A 743 16.00 -20.82 -76.01
CA ASN A 743 17.17 -20.81 -76.90
C ASN A 743 18.00 -22.12 -76.95
N ALA A 744 17.40 -23.26 -76.59
CA ALA A 744 17.98 -24.59 -76.71
C ALA A 744 17.01 -25.51 -77.47
N LEU A 745 17.50 -26.64 -78.00
CA LEU A 745 16.74 -27.62 -78.77
C LEU A 745 16.79 -28.98 -78.05
N VAL A 746 15.61 -29.54 -77.77
CA VAL A 746 15.43 -30.79 -77.01
C VAL A 746 14.60 -31.78 -77.83
N SER A 747 14.96 -33.07 -77.80
CA SER A 747 14.10 -34.13 -78.35
C SER A 747 12.96 -34.47 -77.40
N VAL A 748 11.74 -34.62 -77.95
CA VAL A 748 10.59 -35.19 -77.24
C VAL A 748 10.38 -36.68 -77.55
N ASP A 749 11.16 -37.24 -78.48
CA ASP A 749 11.27 -38.69 -78.68
C ASP A 749 12.22 -39.29 -77.63
N GLY A 750 11.84 -40.46 -77.07
CA GLY A 750 12.59 -41.16 -76.02
C GLY A 750 12.56 -40.52 -74.63
N LEU A 751 11.49 -39.80 -74.27
CA LEU A 751 11.33 -39.22 -72.92
C LEU A 751 11.09 -40.32 -71.88
N GLN A 752 11.91 -40.37 -70.83
CA GLN A 752 11.84 -41.44 -69.82
C GLN A 752 11.93 -40.94 -68.38
N LEU A 753 11.05 -41.48 -67.54
CA LEU A 753 11.02 -41.33 -66.09
C LEU A 753 11.63 -42.58 -65.43
N TYR A 754 12.38 -42.41 -64.34
CA TYR A 754 12.85 -43.51 -63.51
C TYR A 754 12.94 -43.13 -62.03
N ASN A 755 12.90 -44.14 -61.15
CA ASN A 755 13.19 -43.99 -59.72
C ASN A 755 14.71 -44.07 -59.52
N LYS A 756 15.32 -43.07 -58.88
CA LYS A 756 16.77 -43.00 -58.66
C LYS A 756 17.34 -44.13 -57.80
N ALA A 757 16.49 -44.89 -57.10
CA ALA A 757 16.89 -46.12 -56.39
C ALA A 757 17.11 -47.32 -57.33
N ASP A 758 16.46 -47.37 -58.49
CA ASP A 758 16.66 -48.36 -59.55
C ASP A 758 16.58 -47.72 -60.95
N PRO A 759 17.67 -47.09 -61.42
CA PRO A 759 17.70 -46.36 -62.70
C PRO A 759 17.73 -47.27 -63.94
N ALA A 760 17.73 -48.61 -63.76
CA ALA A 760 17.63 -49.58 -64.84
C ALA A 760 16.17 -49.84 -65.24
N VAL A 761 15.22 -49.61 -64.33
CA VAL A 761 13.77 -49.70 -64.58
C VAL A 761 13.25 -48.31 -64.96
N ARG A 762 12.57 -48.21 -66.12
CA ARG A 762 12.25 -46.96 -66.79
C ARG A 762 10.90 -47.05 -67.47
N ALA A 763 10.12 -45.98 -67.39
CA ALA A 763 8.84 -45.85 -68.09
C ALA A 763 8.88 -44.69 -69.08
N ASP A 764 8.25 -44.88 -70.24
CA ASP A 764 8.18 -43.89 -71.30
C ASP A 764 7.12 -42.82 -70.98
N CYS A 765 7.42 -41.57 -71.34
CA CYS A 765 6.53 -40.43 -71.19
C CYS A 765 6.24 -39.78 -72.54
N THR A 766 5.18 -38.96 -72.60
CA THR A 766 4.75 -38.24 -73.81
C THR A 766 4.91 -36.73 -73.61
N ALA A 767 4.86 -35.95 -74.70
CA ALA A 767 4.95 -34.49 -74.62
C ALA A 767 3.76 -33.78 -75.28
N THR A 768 3.38 -32.63 -74.73
CA THR A 768 2.45 -31.69 -75.37
C THR A 768 2.98 -30.25 -75.32
N ASP A 769 2.45 -29.37 -76.15
CA ASP A 769 2.55 -27.94 -75.90
C ASP A 769 1.74 -27.52 -74.65
N LEU A 770 1.78 -26.22 -74.31
CA LEU A 770 1.06 -25.66 -73.16
C LEU A 770 -0.47 -25.61 -73.34
N ASP A 771 -0.98 -25.87 -74.54
CA ASP A 771 -2.41 -25.96 -74.84
C ASP A 771 -2.92 -27.42 -74.86
N GLY A 772 -2.01 -28.40 -74.72
CA GLY A 772 -2.32 -29.84 -74.66
C GLY A 772 -2.23 -30.57 -75.99
N ASN A 773 -1.70 -29.96 -77.06
CA ASN A 773 -1.53 -30.61 -78.35
C ASN A 773 -0.27 -31.51 -78.33
N PRO A 774 -0.33 -32.79 -78.76
CA PRO A 774 0.83 -33.68 -78.76
C PRO A 774 2.02 -33.17 -79.59
N LEU A 775 3.23 -33.47 -79.12
CA LEU A 775 4.49 -33.15 -79.79
C LEU A 775 5.22 -34.43 -80.23
N ASP A 776 5.60 -34.51 -81.51
CA ASP A 776 6.29 -35.65 -82.13
C ASP A 776 7.70 -35.30 -82.67
N GLN A 777 8.15 -34.05 -82.46
CA GLN A 777 9.36 -33.47 -83.04
C GLN A 777 10.13 -32.63 -82.01
N SER A 778 11.43 -32.42 -82.25
CA SER A 778 12.29 -31.66 -81.34
C SER A 778 11.84 -30.21 -81.18
N VAL A 779 11.78 -29.72 -79.92
CA VAL A 779 11.25 -28.41 -79.57
C VAL A 779 12.30 -27.46 -79.00
N SER A 780 12.05 -26.16 -79.15
CA SER A 780 12.89 -25.06 -78.65
C SER A 780 12.11 -23.97 -77.90
N ALA A 781 10.88 -24.29 -77.49
CA ALA A 781 9.98 -23.48 -76.69
C ALA A 781 9.46 -24.30 -75.49
N PRO A 782 8.85 -23.68 -74.46
CA PRO A 782 8.33 -24.41 -73.30
C PRO A 782 7.25 -25.43 -73.66
N PHE A 783 7.26 -26.57 -72.97
CA PHE A 783 6.36 -27.70 -73.22
C PHE A 783 6.07 -28.48 -71.93
N LEU A 784 5.14 -29.43 -71.99
CA LEU A 784 4.78 -30.32 -70.88
C LEU A 784 5.20 -31.76 -71.18
N VAL A 785 5.70 -32.47 -70.17
CA VAL A 785 5.95 -33.92 -70.23
C VAL A 785 4.94 -34.64 -69.36
N HIS A 786 4.21 -35.60 -69.92
CA HIS A 786 3.17 -36.39 -69.25
C HIS A 786 3.64 -37.83 -69.08
N CYS A 787 3.80 -38.26 -67.83
CA CYS A 787 4.03 -39.65 -67.43
C CYS A 787 2.77 -40.10 -66.68
N ARG A 788 1.95 -41.00 -67.25
CA ARG A 788 0.58 -41.29 -66.77
C ARG A 788 0.33 -42.77 -66.49
N ASP A 789 -0.66 -43.05 -65.65
CA ASP A 789 -1.15 -44.38 -65.26
C ASP A 789 -0.04 -45.36 -64.79
N MET A 790 1.04 -44.82 -64.22
CA MET A 790 2.26 -45.54 -63.83
C MET A 790 2.02 -46.54 -62.71
N THR A 791 2.46 -47.78 -62.91
CA THR A 791 2.36 -48.86 -61.92
C THR A 791 3.72 -49.19 -61.31
N GLU A 792 3.70 -49.89 -60.17
CA GLU A 792 4.88 -50.38 -59.45
C GLU A 792 5.80 -51.29 -60.31
N SER A 793 5.28 -51.86 -61.40
CA SER A 793 6.01 -52.65 -62.38
C SER A 793 6.66 -51.85 -63.53
N ASP A 794 6.22 -50.61 -63.79
CA ASP A 794 6.76 -49.77 -64.87
C ASP A 794 7.97 -48.97 -64.38
N VAL A 795 7.79 -48.33 -63.21
CA VAL A 795 8.81 -47.74 -62.33
C VAL A 795 8.27 -47.91 -60.92
N ASN A 796 9.07 -48.31 -59.93
CA ASN A 796 8.54 -48.41 -58.57
C ASN A 796 8.17 -47.01 -58.02
N THR A 797 6.87 -46.68 -58.06
CA THR A 797 6.29 -45.41 -57.60
C THR A 797 5.79 -45.43 -56.16
N THR A 798 5.89 -46.59 -55.50
CA THR A 798 5.44 -46.80 -54.11
C THR A 798 6.46 -46.24 -53.13
N ILE A 799 6.01 -45.38 -52.22
CA ILE A 799 6.83 -44.74 -51.18
C ILE A 799 6.31 -45.16 -49.81
N ASP A 800 7.15 -45.88 -49.05
CA ASP A 800 6.87 -46.26 -47.67
C ASP A 800 6.77 -45.03 -46.77
N GLN A 801 6.04 -45.15 -45.65
CA GLN A 801 5.91 -44.08 -44.66
C GLN A 801 7.26 -43.69 -44.02
N ASN A 802 7.41 -42.42 -43.64
CA ASN A 802 8.67 -41.85 -43.12
C ASN A 802 9.90 -42.15 -44.01
N SER A 803 9.74 -42.07 -45.33
CA SER A 803 10.81 -42.32 -46.29
C SER A 803 10.77 -41.33 -47.47
N THR A 804 11.85 -41.26 -48.23
CA THR A 804 11.95 -40.39 -49.42
C THR A 804 12.29 -41.23 -50.64
N ALA A 805 11.43 -41.19 -51.66
CA ALA A 805 11.78 -41.64 -53.01
C ALA A 805 12.13 -40.42 -53.88
N ALA A 806 12.99 -40.61 -54.88
CA ALA A 806 13.34 -39.54 -55.80
C ALA A 806 13.27 -40.02 -57.25
N PHE A 807 12.56 -39.29 -58.08
CA PHE A 807 12.31 -39.61 -59.49
C PHE A 807 13.03 -38.62 -60.40
N ALA A 808 13.47 -39.09 -61.55
CA ALA A 808 14.23 -38.31 -62.52
C ALA A 808 13.63 -38.45 -63.93
N ILE A 809 13.41 -37.31 -64.59
CA ILE A 809 13.04 -37.24 -66.00
C ILE A 809 14.28 -36.86 -66.83
N GLU A 810 14.61 -37.70 -67.80
CA GLU A 810 15.70 -37.46 -68.75
C GLU A 810 15.20 -36.75 -70.01
N LEU A 811 15.91 -35.68 -70.41
CA LEU A 811 15.71 -34.99 -71.69
C LEU A 811 16.96 -35.13 -72.55
N ASN A 812 16.79 -35.34 -73.86
CA ASN A 812 17.91 -35.39 -74.81
C ASN A 812 18.12 -34.00 -75.45
N ILE A 813 19.12 -33.28 -74.96
CA ILE A 813 19.43 -31.90 -75.38
C ILE A 813 20.30 -31.95 -76.63
N LEU A 814 19.67 -31.71 -77.79
CA LEU A 814 20.31 -31.80 -79.11
C LEU A 814 21.20 -30.59 -79.40
N ASN A 815 20.83 -29.41 -78.93
CA ASN A 815 21.68 -28.23 -78.97
C ASN A 815 21.39 -27.28 -77.78
N PRO A 816 22.35 -27.01 -76.88
CA PRO A 816 22.16 -26.09 -75.76
C PRO A 816 22.20 -24.59 -76.14
N SER A 817 22.49 -24.21 -77.40
CA SER A 817 22.39 -22.81 -77.83
C SER A 817 22.08 -22.70 -79.32
N VAL A 818 20.83 -22.35 -79.65
CA VAL A 818 20.32 -22.24 -81.02
C VAL A 818 20.75 -20.92 -81.68
N ASP A 819 20.67 -19.81 -80.95
CA ASP A 819 21.30 -18.52 -81.27
C ASP A 819 22.42 -18.24 -80.24
N PRO A 820 23.71 -18.44 -80.58
CA PRO A 820 24.84 -18.16 -79.69
C PRO A 820 25.00 -16.68 -79.28
N GLY A 821 24.20 -15.76 -79.84
CA GLY A 821 24.12 -14.37 -79.42
C GLY A 821 23.13 -14.11 -78.29
N ARG A 822 22.44 -15.14 -77.77
CA ARG A 822 21.42 -15.04 -76.71
C ARG A 822 21.68 -16.03 -75.58
N PRO A 823 21.31 -15.69 -74.32
CA PRO A 823 21.35 -16.66 -73.23
C PRO A 823 20.37 -17.80 -73.50
N SER A 824 20.77 -19.01 -73.13
CA SER A 824 19.92 -20.21 -73.14
C SER A 824 19.57 -20.62 -71.72
N SER A 825 18.39 -21.22 -71.54
CA SER A 825 17.99 -21.81 -70.27
C SER A 825 17.08 -23.03 -70.42
N LEU A 826 17.17 -23.93 -69.43
CA LEU A 826 16.27 -25.05 -69.24
C LEU A 826 16.01 -25.23 -67.75
N GLN A 827 14.74 -25.30 -67.35
CA GLN A 827 14.34 -25.67 -65.99
C GLN A 827 13.07 -26.51 -66.02
N VAL A 828 13.07 -27.63 -65.30
CA VAL A 828 11.86 -28.45 -65.10
C VAL A 828 11.16 -28.04 -63.80
N SER A 829 9.85 -28.10 -63.74
CA SER A 829 9.09 -27.89 -62.50
C SER A 829 7.83 -28.75 -62.45
N MET A 830 7.29 -28.92 -61.24
CA MET A 830 5.94 -29.40 -61.00
C MET A 830 5.12 -28.24 -60.42
N GLN A 831 3.92 -28.00 -60.95
CA GLN A 831 3.06 -26.86 -60.58
C GLN A 831 1.63 -27.34 -60.29
N ASP A 832 0.74 -26.44 -59.86
CA ASP A 832 -0.70 -26.70 -59.67
C ASP A 832 -1.05 -27.85 -58.68
N LEU A 833 -0.11 -28.16 -57.77
CA LEU A 833 -0.21 -29.26 -56.80
C LEU A 833 -1.15 -29.01 -55.61
N GLY A 834 -1.57 -27.76 -55.38
CA GLY A 834 -2.28 -27.34 -54.16
C GLY A 834 -3.81 -27.25 -54.26
N SER A 835 -4.41 -27.60 -55.39
CA SER A 835 -5.82 -27.28 -55.69
C SER A 835 -6.82 -28.34 -55.21
N VAL A 836 -7.65 -28.00 -54.22
CA VAL A 836 -8.81 -28.84 -53.81
C VAL A 836 -10.01 -28.77 -54.77
N ALA A 837 -9.91 -27.95 -55.81
CA ALA A 837 -10.92 -27.84 -56.86
C ALA A 837 -10.58 -28.73 -58.08
N SER A 838 -9.42 -29.36 -58.10
CA SER A 838 -8.95 -30.17 -59.22
C SER A 838 -9.78 -31.43 -59.45
N THR A 839 -9.98 -31.75 -60.72
CA THR A 839 -10.93 -32.79 -61.19
C THR A 839 -10.28 -33.87 -62.05
N ASP A 840 -9.19 -33.55 -62.76
CA ASP A 840 -8.41 -34.49 -63.57
C ASP A 840 -6.91 -34.09 -63.59
N VAL A 841 -6.06 -34.93 -64.20
CA VAL A 841 -4.65 -34.66 -64.47
C VAL A 841 -4.50 -34.05 -65.86
N GLY A 842 -4.12 -32.77 -65.96
CA GLY A 842 -4.08 -32.07 -67.23
C GLY A 842 -3.36 -30.72 -67.19
N ALA A 843 -2.99 -30.22 -68.36
CA ALA A 843 -2.18 -29.00 -68.58
C ALA A 843 -2.73 -27.69 -67.98
N ARG A 844 -3.95 -27.71 -67.45
CA ARG A 844 -4.67 -26.59 -66.82
C ARG A 844 -5.55 -27.05 -65.64
N ASP A 845 -5.28 -28.25 -65.13
CA ASP A 845 -5.84 -28.80 -63.90
C ASP A 845 -4.66 -29.35 -63.08
N SER A 846 -4.70 -30.55 -62.50
CA SER A 846 -3.61 -30.99 -61.63
C SER A 846 -2.34 -31.40 -62.37
N HIS A 847 -1.22 -30.91 -61.84
CA HIS A 847 0.13 -31.49 -61.87
C HIS A 847 0.26 -33.03 -61.82
N PHE A 848 -0.63 -33.70 -61.08
CA PHE A 848 -0.21 -34.87 -60.30
C PHE A 848 -1.38 -35.73 -59.81
N ARG A 849 -1.22 -37.06 -59.83
CA ARG A 849 -2.14 -38.00 -59.16
C ARG A 849 -1.34 -38.98 -58.31
N TRP A 850 -1.72 -39.05 -57.04
CA TRP A 850 -1.22 -40.06 -56.10
C TRP A 850 -2.39 -40.81 -55.47
N LEU A 851 -2.09 -42.02 -55.00
CA LEU A 851 -3.00 -42.93 -54.35
C LEU A 851 -2.54 -43.12 -52.90
N ASP A 852 -3.49 -43.02 -51.98
CA ASP A 852 -3.35 -43.52 -50.63
C ASP A 852 -3.77 -44.99 -50.62
N ARG A 853 -2.81 -45.92 -50.50
CA ARG A 853 -2.99 -47.34 -50.84
C ARG A 853 -2.52 -48.30 -49.75
N ASP A 854 -3.37 -49.26 -49.40
CA ASP A 854 -3.06 -50.45 -48.59
C ASP A 854 -3.27 -51.73 -49.43
N PHE A 855 -3.53 -52.92 -48.85
CA PHE A 855 -3.76 -54.14 -49.65
C PHE A 855 -5.22 -54.31 -50.13
N MET A 856 -6.17 -53.50 -49.65
CA MET A 856 -7.60 -53.64 -49.91
C MET A 856 -8.25 -52.36 -50.47
N ALA A 857 -7.67 -51.20 -50.23
CA ALA A 857 -8.16 -49.89 -50.69
C ALA A 857 -7.07 -49.05 -51.38
N SER A 858 -7.54 -48.13 -52.21
CA SER A 858 -6.71 -47.21 -53.00
C SER A 858 -7.50 -45.94 -53.28
N VAL A 859 -7.25 -44.86 -52.54
CA VAL A 859 -8.00 -43.59 -52.66
C VAL A 859 -7.18 -42.56 -53.43
N PRO A 860 -7.66 -42.04 -54.59
CA PRO A 860 -6.90 -41.10 -55.41
C PRO A 860 -7.02 -39.65 -54.91
N PHE A 861 -5.91 -38.93 -55.01
CA PHE A 861 -5.80 -37.50 -54.72
C PHE A 861 -5.07 -36.77 -55.85
N LEU A 862 -5.64 -35.63 -56.26
CA LEU A 862 -5.10 -34.74 -57.29
C LEU A 862 -4.33 -33.53 -56.71
N TRP A 863 -4.01 -33.55 -55.41
CA TRP A 863 -3.38 -32.43 -54.72
C TRP A 863 -2.60 -32.86 -53.48
N THR A 864 -1.81 -31.94 -52.91
CA THR A 864 -1.19 -32.01 -51.59
C THR A 864 -1.26 -30.64 -50.90
N ASP A 865 -1.19 -30.59 -49.57
CA ASP A 865 -1.18 -29.35 -48.78
C ASP A 865 0.24 -28.89 -48.39
N THR A 866 1.27 -29.44 -49.05
CA THR A 866 2.69 -29.24 -48.73
C THR A 866 3.41 -28.27 -49.68
N ASP A 867 3.03 -28.26 -50.96
CA ASP A 867 3.51 -27.30 -51.95
C ASP A 867 2.32 -26.65 -52.68
N THR A 868 2.17 -25.34 -52.51
CA THR A 868 1.11 -24.52 -53.14
C THR A 868 1.67 -23.51 -54.15
N HIS A 869 2.97 -23.56 -54.46
CA HIS A 869 3.66 -22.60 -55.35
C HIS A 869 4.45 -23.27 -56.48
N GLY A 870 4.72 -24.57 -56.38
CA GLY A 870 5.38 -25.40 -57.39
C GLY A 870 6.86 -25.60 -57.11
N THR A 871 7.30 -26.85 -57.22
CA THR A 871 8.69 -27.26 -56.97
C THR A 871 9.51 -27.06 -58.24
N LEU A 872 10.54 -26.22 -58.16
CA LEU A 872 11.49 -26.00 -59.24
C LEU A 872 12.69 -26.95 -59.12
N SER A 873 13.10 -27.57 -60.23
CA SER A 873 14.40 -28.26 -60.34
C SER A 873 15.55 -27.26 -60.55
N THR A 874 16.76 -27.78 -60.74
CA THR A 874 17.96 -26.98 -61.07
C THR A 874 17.75 -26.16 -62.35
N LEU A 875 18.16 -24.89 -62.31
CA LEU A 875 18.17 -24.02 -63.49
C LEU A 875 19.47 -24.26 -64.27
N TYR A 876 19.34 -24.74 -65.50
CA TYR A 876 20.47 -24.89 -66.41
C TYR A 876 20.57 -23.66 -67.32
N THR A 877 21.77 -23.10 -67.51
CA THR A 877 22.02 -21.92 -68.35
C THR A 877 23.25 -22.07 -69.25
N LYS A 878 23.31 -21.26 -70.32
CA LYS A 878 24.46 -21.14 -71.23
C LYS A 878 24.51 -19.78 -71.93
#